data_AF-A0A2R6DX86-F1
#
_entry.id   AF-A0A2R6DX86-F1
#
_cell.length_a   1.000
_cell.length_b   1.000
_cell.length_c   1.000
_cell.angle_alpha   90.00
_cell.angle_beta   90.00
_cell.angle_gamma   90.00
#
_symmetry.space_group_name_H-M   'P 1'
#
loop_
_entity.id
_entity.type
_entity.pdbx_description
1 polymer ?
#
loop_
_entity_poly.entity_id
_entity_poly.type
_entity_poly.pdbx_seq_one_letter_code
_entity_poly.pdbx_strand_id
1 'polypeptide(L)'
;MDTTEPTAELERNLYENEEIEWVVQPSATARFVSTGLGSLIGGFVGGGILGFVVFLAITILFPPLVVFAVPAGIAVFVFVLAWTMRAHVARWLLGTTEYAATNQRLITFGGVFGRRFSSIPLEGVQDTQYDISTTEKFFDVGTVTVDTEKGYESMRFPYTPAPADFAREVTSLASRTRQGAAPAVGRDETYVPGEGVTSQEPTDGLSENIYPDEELLWVITQDKTSRLLTDSPGVVLSALLTGAVFGGIAFGAVFGLTRSVSAGTPVGLGVGIFVAAVKFLLSAVSYYRGATQYAATDRRIIEYEGRFGKRFDSVPLEGIQDAEYGVSFAEHFFDVGTVTLDTDRGYETMALSNVPNPPDVAREISRLASSDIAQRSTVHPSEVSVGDGVDTEEASEEMRENVHGDESVAWVVTPDTGARLLKNVVQGIPGAAVGGVLLGGIAGVFAAGPLGPTLAVVVGALVFVGVILLSLYATFKQYFFDKTEYAMTDDRLIDYSGAFGRELSSVPVEGIQDAEYSTTFIEQRFGVGDVTVDVHRGYDPMSLNAVANPAAVARERPLPVRTPPQRPRRRAPRRHRTSRRHTPGSAAGTVTPRSTCGVLSVRRVAPNSRGRVRAGPAVGTAAPGSTPATASVVTAVRKIPHPGPRASESVLSRTRQPERQAVHPPGRL
;
A
#
# COMPACT_ATOMS: atom_id res chain seq x y z
N MET A 1 0.43 36.79 -5.95
CA MET A 1 -0.26 35.51 -5.71
C MET A 1 -1.35 35.78 -4.70
N ASP A 2 -2.60 35.43 -5.02
CA ASP A 2 -3.73 35.68 -4.13
C ASP A 2 -3.90 34.48 -3.20
N THR A 3 -3.78 34.73 -1.89
CA THR A 3 -3.86 33.70 -0.84
C THR A 3 -5.27 33.64 -0.27
N THR A 4 -5.82 32.45 -0.09
CA THR A 4 -7.10 32.23 0.61
C THR A 4 -6.87 32.00 2.11
N GLU A 5 -7.89 32.24 2.93
CA GLU A 5 -7.89 31.78 4.33
C GLU A 5 -7.87 30.23 4.35
N PRO A 6 -7.10 29.58 5.24
CA PRO A 6 -7.09 28.14 5.37
C PRO A 6 -8.45 27.60 5.85
N THR A 7 -8.84 26.41 5.42
CA THR A 7 -9.96 25.71 6.05
C THR A 7 -9.58 25.20 7.44
N ALA A 8 -10.51 25.20 8.40
CA ALA A 8 -10.28 24.66 9.74
C ALA A 8 -9.88 23.16 9.75
N GLU A 9 -10.21 22.43 8.68
CA GLU A 9 -9.72 21.06 8.48
C GLU A 9 -8.23 21.03 8.08
N LEU A 10 -7.78 21.94 7.22
CA LEU A 10 -6.36 22.11 6.90
C LEU A 10 -5.57 22.53 8.15
N GLU A 11 -6.10 23.47 8.95
CA GLU A 11 -5.47 23.90 10.21
C GLU A 11 -5.30 22.74 11.20
N ARG A 12 -6.28 21.84 11.33
CA ARG A 12 -6.18 20.63 12.18
C ARG A 12 -5.05 19.67 11.73
N ASN A 13 -4.58 19.76 10.49
CA ASN A 13 -3.52 18.88 9.97
C ASN A 13 -2.09 19.40 10.18
N LEU A 14 -1.93 20.65 10.63
CA LEU A 14 -0.63 21.25 10.93
C LEU A 14 -0.02 20.65 12.20
N TYR A 15 1.31 20.64 12.27
CA TYR A 15 2.02 20.44 13.55
C TYR A 15 1.96 21.71 14.41
N GLU A 16 2.14 21.59 15.73
CA GLU A 16 2.05 22.73 16.67
C GLU A 16 3.07 23.86 16.41
N ASN A 17 4.16 23.56 15.69
CA ASN A 17 5.23 24.49 15.30
C ASN A 17 5.24 24.80 13.79
N GLU A 18 4.18 24.41 13.07
CA GLU A 18 4.05 24.56 11.63
C GLU A 18 3.18 25.78 11.29
N GLU A 19 3.75 26.76 10.61
CA GLU A 19 3.04 27.98 10.21
C GLU A 19 2.72 27.94 8.71
N ILE A 20 1.47 28.20 8.34
CA ILE A 20 1.05 28.35 6.93
C ILE A 20 1.62 29.67 6.39
N GLU A 21 2.42 29.59 5.33
CA GLU A 21 2.93 30.76 4.59
C GLU A 21 1.91 31.22 3.54
N TRP A 22 1.19 30.29 2.89
CA TRP A 22 0.08 30.59 1.99
C TRP A 22 -0.84 29.39 1.72
N VAL A 23 -2.08 29.67 1.31
CA VAL A 23 -3.05 28.70 0.76
C VAL A 23 -3.59 29.21 -0.58
N VAL A 24 -3.76 28.30 -1.53
CA VAL A 24 -4.15 28.56 -2.92
C VAL A 24 -5.17 27.50 -3.34
N GLN A 25 -6.30 27.93 -3.90
CA GLN A 25 -7.31 27.01 -4.44
C GLN A 25 -7.19 26.88 -5.97
N PRO A 26 -7.29 25.67 -6.55
CA PRO A 26 -7.26 25.45 -8.00
C PRO A 26 -8.56 25.93 -8.65
N SER A 27 -8.46 26.41 -9.90
CA SER A 27 -9.62 26.93 -10.62
C SER A 27 -10.66 25.85 -10.93
N ALA A 28 -11.80 25.90 -10.23
CA ALA A 28 -12.91 24.97 -10.43
C ALA A 28 -13.45 24.98 -11.86
N THR A 29 -13.50 26.14 -12.52
CA THR A 29 -13.97 26.28 -13.91
C THR A 29 -13.01 25.62 -14.89
N ALA A 30 -11.71 25.84 -14.76
CA ALA A 30 -10.70 25.19 -15.60
C ALA A 30 -10.74 23.66 -15.44
N ARG A 31 -10.84 23.17 -14.19
CA ARG A 31 -10.96 21.74 -13.84
C ARG A 31 -12.20 21.07 -14.46
N PHE A 32 -13.33 21.77 -14.50
CA PHE A 32 -14.55 21.27 -15.14
C PHE A 32 -14.43 21.21 -16.66
N VAL A 33 -13.86 22.26 -17.29
CA VAL A 33 -13.71 22.30 -18.75
C VAL A 33 -12.73 21.23 -19.24
N SER A 34 -11.59 21.05 -18.58
CA SER A 34 -10.57 20.06 -18.96
C SER A 34 -11.06 18.61 -18.83
N THR A 35 -11.77 18.31 -17.74
CA THR A 35 -12.04 16.92 -17.33
C THR A 35 -13.50 16.52 -17.54
N GLY A 36 -14.43 17.47 -17.45
CA GLY A 36 -15.86 17.23 -17.59
C GLY A 36 -16.29 17.05 -19.05
N LEU A 37 -15.68 17.77 -20.00
CA LEU A 37 -16.07 17.71 -21.41
C LEU A 37 -15.89 16.31 -22.01
N GLY A 38 -14.74 15.66 -21.74
CA GLY A 38 -14.48 14.30 -22.20
C GLY A 38 -15.44 13.27 -21.60
N SER A 39 -15.78 13.43 -20.32
CA SER A 39 -16.76 12.57 -19.62
C SER A 39 -18.18 12.75 -20.16
N LEU A 40 -18.57 13.98 -20.49
CA LEU A 40 -19.86 14.28 -21.12
C LEU A 40 -19.97 13.62 -22.50
N ILE A 41 -18.93 13.71 -23.34
CA ILE A 41 -18.88 13.04 -24.65
C ILE A 41 -18.93 11.51 -24.47
N GLY A 42 -18.12 10.95 -23.55
CA GLY A 42 -18.11 9.51 -23.26
C GLY A 42 -19.46 8.99 -22.73
N GLY A 43 -20.10 9.72 -21.83
CA GLY A 43 -21.44 9.42 -21.32
C GLY A 43 -22.52 9.50 -22.38
N PHE A 44 -22.43 10.46 -23.31
CA PHE A 44 -23.35 10.59 -24.44
C PHE A 44 -23.21 9.42 -25.43
N VAL A 45 -21.98 9.06 -25.81
CA VAL A 45 -21.72 7.93 -26.73
C VAL A 45 -22.06 6.59 -26.07
N GLY A 46 -21.56 6.34 -24.86
CA GLY A 46 -21.79 5.09 -24.12
C GLY A 46 -23.25 4.89 -23.74
N GLY A 47 -23.92 5.95 -23.26
CA GLY A 47 -25.35 5.94 -23.01
C GLY A 47 -26.16 5.73 -24.28
N GLY A 48 -25.74 6.31 -25.41
CA GLY A 48 -26.37 6.14 -26.72
C GLY A 48 -26.32 4.70 -27.20
N ILE A 49 -25.15 4.07 -27.15
CA ILE A 49 -24.95 2.67 -27.51
C ILE A 49 -25.75 1.75 -26.58
N LEU A 50 -25.65 1.92 -25.26
CA LEU A 50 -26.33 1.03 -24.31
C LEU A 50 -27.85 1.17 -24.38
N GLY A 51 -28.37 2.40 -24.50
CA GLY A 51 -29.79 2.66 -24.71
C GLY A 51 -30.32 2.05 -26.01
N PHE A 52 -29.53 2.10 -27.10
CA PHE A 52 -29.88 1.47 -28.37
C PHE A 52 -29.83 -0.06 -28.31
N VAL A 53 -28.87 -0.65 -27.59
CA VAL A 53 -28.81 -2.10 -27.35
C VAL A 53 -30.01 -2.59 -26.55
N VAL A 54 -30.41 -1.87 -25.49
CA VAL A 54 -31.61 -2.20 -24.69
C VAL A 54 -32.88 -2.06 -25.54
N PHE A 55 -33.00 -1.02 -26.36
CA PHE A 55 -34.08 -0.84 -27.32
C PHE A 55 -34.17 -2.04 -28.30
N LEU A 56 -33.05 -2.45 -28.92
CA LEU A 56 -33.02 -3.62 -29.81
C LEU A 56 -33.35 -4.92 -29.09
N ALA A 57 -32.82 -5.13 -27.89
CA ALA A 57 -33.06 -6.35 -27.11
C ALA A 57 -34.55 -6.50 -26.76
N ILE A 58 -35.22 -5.43 -26.31
CA ILE A 58 -36.67 -5.44 -26.06
C ILE A 58 -37.44 -5.72 -27.36
N THR A 59 -37.06 -5.05 -28.45
CA THR A 59 -37.75 -5.17 -29.75
C THR A 59 -37.65 -6.58 -30.34
N ILE A 60 -36.49 -7.23 -30.24
CA ILE A 60 -36.24 -8.55 -30.85
C ILE A 60 -36.70 -9.69 -29.94
N LEU A 61 -36.40 -9.63 -28.64
CA LEU A 61 -36.65 -10.74 -27.70
C LEU A 61 -38.04 -10.68 -27.06
N PHE A 62 -38.66 -9.49 -27.00
CA PHE A 62 -39.95 -9.27 -26.35
C PHE A 62 -40.92 -8.45 -27.22
N PRO A 63 -41.34 -8.93 -28.41
CA PRO A 63 -42.29 -8.22 -29.29
C PRO A 63 -43.54 -7.60 -28.62
N PRO A 64 -44.25 -8.26 -27.67
CA PRO A 64 -45.40 -7.63 -27.01
C PRO A 64 -45.05 -6.44 -26.10
N LEU A 65 -43.77 -6.22 -25.79
CA LEU A 65 -43.28 -5.11 -24.97
C LEU A 65 -42.66 -3.96 -25.78
N VAL A 66 -42.74 -3.98 -27.13
CA VAL A 66 -42.05 -3.01 -27.99
C VAL A 66 -42.42 -1.54 -27.70
N VAL A 67 -43.63 -1.28 -27.20
CA VAL A 67 -44.08 0.08 -26.79
C VAL A 67 -43.20 0.66 -25.68
N PHE A 68 -42.60 -0.18 -24.84
CA PHE A 68 -41.68 0.22 -23.77
C PHE A 68 -40.22 0.34 -24.23
N ALA A 69 -39.87 -0.12 -25.44
CA ALA A 69 -38.49 -0.14 -25.91
C ALA A 69 -37.86 1.26 -25.99
N VAL A 70 -38.60 2.26 -26.50
CA VAL A 70 -38.10 3.65 -26.60
C VAL A 70 -37.98 4.32 -25.23
N PRO A 71 -39.00 4.30 -24.33
CA PRO A 71 -38.84 4.78 -22.96
C PRO A 71 -37.69 4.11 -22.20
N ALA A 72 -37.53 2.79 -22.33
CA ALA A 72 -36.44 2.06 -21.68
C ALA A 72 -35.06 2.46 -22.23
N GLY A 73 -34.91 2.59 -23.55
CA GLY A 73 -33.67 3.06 -24.17
C GLY A 73 -33.29 4.48 -23.72
N ILE A 74 -34.27 5.40 -23.65
CA ILE A 74 -34.06 6.76 -23.14
C ILE A 74 -33.72 6.74 -21.64
N ALA A 75 -34.41 5.95 -20.83
CA ALA A 75 -34.13 5.84 -19.40
C ALA A 75 -32.70 5.32 -19.14
N VAL A 76 -32.25 4.32 -19.90
CA VAL A 76 -30.87 3.81 -19.84
C VAL A 76 -29.86 4.84 -20.32
N PHE A 77 -30.14 5.57 -21.42
CA PHE A 77 -29.31 6.67 -21.88
C PHE A 77 -29.12 7.75 -20.79
N VAL A 78 -30.22 8.26 -20.23
CA VAL A 78 -30.20 9.30 -19.20
C VAL A 78 -29.54 8.79 -17.93
N PHE A 79 -29.77 7.54 -17.54
CA PHE A 79 -29.12 6.92 -16.39
C PHE A 79 -27.60 6.84 -16.58
N VAL A 80 -27.11 6.35 -17.72
CA VAL A 80 -25.66 6.29 -18.00
C VAL A 80 -25.05 7.69 -18.08
N LEU A 81 -25.72 8.65 -18.72
CA LEU A 81 -25.24 10.02 -18.81
C LEU A 81 -25.17 10.69 -17.42
N ALA A 82 -26.21 10.56 -16.59
CA ALA A 82 -26.22 11.07 -15.23
C ALA A 82 -25.18 10.35 -14.36
N TRP A 83 -25.02 9.04 -14.50
CA TRP A 83 -24.09 8.22 -13.72
C TRP A 83 -22.62 8.50 -14.04
N THR A 84 -22.30 8.79 -15.30
CA THR A 84 -20.96 9.22 -15.73
C THR A 84 -20.69 10.67 -15.31
N MET A 85 -21.65 11.57 -15.50
CA MET A 85 -21.53 12.98 -15.11
C MET A 85 -21.48 13.20 -13.59
N ARG A 86 -22.13 12.37 -12.77
CA ARG A 86 -22.25 12.57 -11.30
C ARG A 86 -20.91 12.83 -10.63
N ALA A 87 -19.87 12.11 -11.05
CA ALA A 87 -18.55 12.23 -10.46
C ALA A 87 -17.96 13.62 -10.73
N HIS A 88 -17.99 14.06 -11.99
CA HIS A 88 -17.38 15.31 -12.45
C HIS A 88 -18.17 16.55 -11.99
N VAL A 89 -19.51 16.48 -12.03
CA VAL A 89 -20.39 17.56 -11.56
C VAL A 89 -20.21 17.76 -10.05
N ALA A 90 -20.12 16.68 -9.27
CA ALA A 90 -19.77 16.79 -7.86
C ALA A 90 -18.35 17.33 -7.66
N ARG A 91 -17.34 16.91 -8.45
CA ARG A 91 -15.98 17.48 -8.33
C ARG A 91 -15.93 18.98 -8.57
N TRP A 92 -16.83 19.48 -9.42
CA TRP A 92 -16.92 20.89 -9.75
C TRP A 92 -17.71 21.69 -8.70
N LEU A 93 -18.82 21.16 -8.19
CA LEU A 93 -19.68 21.85 -7.22
C LEU A 93 -19.20 21.75 -5.77
N LEU A 94 -18.52 20.66 -5.41
CA LEU A 94 -18.18 20.30 -4.02
C LEU A 94 -16.67 20.11 -3.80
N GLY A 95 -15.86 20.29 -4.85
CA GLY A 95 -14.42 20.05 -4.83
C GLY A 95 -13.63 21.11 -4.08
N THR A 96 -13.46 20.92 -2.77
CA THR A 96 -12.64 21.77 -1.89
C THR A 96 -11.21 21.23 -1.86
N THR A 97 -10.49 21.35 -2.97
CA THR A 97 -9.05 21.07 -3.03
C THR A 97 -8.29 22.35 -2.69
N GLU A 98 -7.30 22.26 -1.81
CA GLU A 98 -6.46 23.37 -1.37
C GLU A 98 -4.99 22.97 -1.47
N TYR A 99 -4.16 23.89 -1.96
CA TYR A 99 -2.70 23.75 -1.99
C TYR A 99 -2.13 24.74 -1.01
N ALA A 100 -1.45 24.25 0.01
CA ALA A 100 -0.81 25.09 1.02
C ALA A 100 0.69 24.84 1.04
N ALA A 101 1.44 25.86 1.40
CA ALA A 101 2.82 25.70 1.82
C ALA A 101 2.99 26.24 3.23
N THR A 102 3.73 25.49 4.04
CA THR A 102 4.09 25.84 5.40
C THR A 102 5.57 26.20 5.46
N ASN A 103 6.07 26.56 6.63
CA ASN A 103 7.50 26.69 6.88
C ASN A 103 8.29 25.37 6.72
N GLN A 104 7.62 24.20 6.71
CA GLN A 104 8.23 22.87 6.71
C GLN A 104 7.93 22.02 5.46
N ARG A 105 6.73 22.09 4.88
CA ARG A 105 6.26 21.20 3.81
C ARG A 105 5.27 21.85 2.85
N LEU A 106 5.13 21.25 1.67
CA LEU A 106 4.00 21.47 0.77
C LEU A 106 2.88 20.51 1.15
N ILE A 107 1.64 20.97 1.11
CA ILE A 107 0.46 20.20 1.46
C ILE A 107 -0.55 20.31 0.31
N THR A 108 -1.04 19.16 -0.16
CA THR A 108 -2.25 19.05 -0.96
C THR A 108 -3.36 18.47 -0.10
N PHE A 109 -4.38 19.28 0.19
CA PHE A 109 -5.55 18.86 0.96
C PHE A 109 -6.82 18.84 0.10
N GLY A 110 -7.73 17.92 0.42
CA GLY A 110 -9.12 17.98 0.03
C GLY A 110 -9.58 16.90 -0.95
N GLY A 111 -10.74 17.12 -1.55
CA GLY A 111 -11.43 16.09 -2.31
C GLY A 111 -12.86 16.49 -2.64
N VAL A 112 -13.74 15.50 -2.85
CA VAL A 112 -15.08 15.70 -3.44
C VAL A 112 -16.12 14.81 -2.77
N PHE A 113 -15.82 13.52 -2.78
CA PHE A 113 -16.53 12.48 -2.07
C PHE A 113 -15.54 11.91 -1.06
N GLY A 114 -15.00 12.78 -0.20
CA GLY A 114 -13.84 12.45 0.60
C GLY A 114 -12.82 13.57 0.77
N ARG A 115 -11.85 13.33 1.66
CA ARG A 115 -10.69 14.17 1.95
C ARG A 115 -9.42 13.36 1.68
N ARG A 116 -8.52 13.86 0.85
CA ARG A 116 -7.15 13.34 0.77
C ARG A 116 -6.20 14.39 1.33
N PHE A 117 -5.23 13.95 2.11
CA PHE A 117 -4.10 14.74 2.56
C PHE A 117 -2.84 14.07 2.06
N SER A 118 -1.95 14.86 1.47
CA SER A 118 -0.69 14.44 0.89
C SER A 118 0.31 15.57 1.12
N SER A 119 1.50 15.26 1.64
CA SER A 119 2.53 16.27 1.90
C SER A 119 3.90 15.86 1.38
N ILE A 120 4.73 16.88 1.11
CA ILE A 120 6.14 16.72 0.75
C ILE A 120 6.98 17.71 1.57
N PRO A 121 8.02 17.27 2.29
CA PRO A 121 8.88 18.17 3.04
C PRO A 121 9.66 19.10 2.10
N LEU A 122 9.70 20.40 2.45
CA LEU A 122 10.36 21.44 1.64
C LEU A 122 11.88 21.22 1.50
N GLU A 123 12.48 20.47 2.42
CA GLU A 123 13.90 20.06 2.31
C GLU A 123 14.15 19.01 1.22
N GLY A 124 13.13 18.23 0.83
CA GLY A 124 13.18 17.26 -0.26
C GLY A 124 12.93 17.86 -1.65
N VAL A 125 12.45 19.11 -1.74
CA VAL A 125 12.14 19.79 -3.00
C VAL A 125 13.41 20.17 -3.75
N GLN A 126 13.60 19.59 -4.93
CA GLN A 126 14.76 19.80 -5.79
C GLN A 126 14.51 20.86 -6.87
N ASP A 127 13.46 20.67 -7.66
CA ASP A 127 13.11 21.50 -8.81
C ASP A 127 11.59 21.69 -8.89
N THR A 128 11.16 22.78 -9.54
CA THR A 128 9.74 23.06 -9.76
C THR A 128 9.52 23.42 -11.22
N GLN A 129 8.76 22.58 -11.92
CA GLN A 129 8.44 22.75 -13.33
C GLN A 129 6.96 23.06 -13.48
N TYR A 130 6.57 23.78 -14.54
CA TYR A 130 5.17 24.05 -14.82
C TYR A 130 4.85 23.86 -16.31
N ASP A 131 3.70 23.25 -16.57
CA ASP A 131 3.10 23.12 -17.90
C ASP A 131 1.82 23.97 -17.97
N ILE A 132 1.54 24.53 -19.14
CA ILE A 132 0.35 25.33 -19.42
C ILE A 132 -0.16 24.91 -20.81
N SER A 133 -1.19 24.06 -20.83
CA SER A 133 -1.88 23.71 -22.07
C SER A 133 -2.62 24.90 -22.68
N THR A 134 -3.04 24.78 -23.94
CA THR A 134 -3.77 25.87 -24.63
C THR A 134 -5.08 26.24 -23.93
N THR A 135 -5.76 25.27 -23.31
CA THR A 135 -6.98 25.50 -22.55
C THR A 135 -6.69 26.14 -21.19
N GLU A 136 -5.67 25.69 -20.48
CA GLU A 136 -5.26 26.26 -19.18
C GLU A 136 -4.79 27.72 -19.34
N LYS A 137 -4.07 28.03 -20.42
CA LYS A 137 -3.67 29.40 -20.80
C LYS A 137 -4.85 30.36 -20.96
N PHE A 138 -6.02 29.87 -21.38
CA PHE A 138 -7.22 30.71 -21.51
C PHE A 138 -7.82 31.09 -20.14
N PHE A 139 -7.57 30.29 -19.11
CA PHE A 139 -8.03 30.52 -17.74
C PHE A 139 -6.94 31.06 -16.80
N ASP A 140 -5.75 31.39 -17.34
CA ASP A 140 -4.54 31.81 -16.59
C ASP A 140 -4.15 30.86 -15.44
N VAL A 141 -4.28 29.56 -15.70
CA VAL A 141 -3.83 28.48 -14.81
C VAL A 141 -2.78 27.62 -15.49
N GLY A 142 -2.17 26.71 -14.73
CA GLY A 142 -1.38 25.60 -15.28
C GLY A 142 -1.23 24.46 -14.28
N THR A 143 -0.41 23.49 -14.63
CA THR A 143 -0.05 22.37 -13.74
C THR A 143 1.41 22.54 -13.31
N VAL A 144 1.63 22.75 -12.01
CA VAL A 144 2.98 22.74 -11.43
C VAL A 144 3.31 21.31 -10.99
N THR A 145 4.48 20.81 -11.36
CA THR A 145 5.07 19.56 -10.84
C THR A 145 6.27 19.93 -9.99
N VAL A 146 6.33 19.39 -8.78
CA VAL A 146 7.45 19.57 -7.86
C VAL A 146 8.22 18.25 -7.80
N ASP A 147 9.45 18.30 -8.29
CA ASP A 147 10.35 17.15 -8.33
C ASP A 147 11.20 17.10 -7.07
N THR A 148 11.39 15.91 -6.54
CA THR A 148 11.94 15.65 -5.20
C THR A 148 13.18 14.76 -5.22
N GLU A 149 14.11 15.07 -4.33
CA GLU A 149 15.26 14.21 -4.00
C GLU A 149 14.87 13.10 -3.00
N LYS A 150 15.84 12.28 -2.58
CA LYS A 150 15.76 11.28 -1.49
C LYS A 150 14.80 10.07 -1.61
N GLY A 151 13.69 10.14 -2.32
CA GLY A 151 12.78 8.97 -2.38
C GLY A 151 11.40 9.30 -2.90
N TYR A 152 10.77 10.28 -2.24
CA TYR A 152 9.44 10.86 -2.47
C TYR A 152 8.97 10.83 -3.94
N GLU A 153 7.67 10.65 -4.12
CA GLU A 153 7.01 10.85 -5.41
C GLU A 153 7.00 12.33 -5.84
N SER A 154 6.86 12.59 -7.14
CA SER A 154 6.69 13.94 -7.68
C SER A 154 5.26 14.45 -7.46
N MET A 155 5.07 15.49 -6.65
CA MET A 155 3.73 16.06 -6.40
C MET A 155 3.29 16.98 -7.54
N ARG A 156 1.99 16.90 -7.88
CA ARG A 156 1.38 17.68 -8.96
C ARG A 156 0.23 18.55 -8.47
N PHE A 157 0.32 19.83 -8.80
CA PHE A 157 -0.64 20.88 -8.48
C PHE A 157 -1.33 21.38 -9.77
N PRO A 158 -2.36 20.67 -10.26
CA PRO A 158 -3.08 21.02 -11.49
C PRO A 158 -4.07 22.17 -11.30
N TYR A 159 -4.29 22.96 -12.37
CA TYR A 159 -5.17 24.14 -12.39
C TYR A 159 -4.81 25.23 -11.36
N THR A 160 -3.52 25.29 -11.02
CA THR A 160 -2.93 26.30 -10.15
C THR A 160 -2.96 27.67 -10.83
N PRO A 161 -3.54 28.71 -10.19
CA PRO A 161 -3.52 30.08 -10.71
C PRO A 161 -2.11 30.66 -10.68
N ALA A 162 -1.72 31.42 -11.72
CA ALA A 162 -0.39 32.00 -11.86
C ALA A 162 0.76 30.99 -11.55
N PRO A 163 0.87 29.87 -12.30
CA PRO A 163 1.74 28.73 -11.96
C PRO A 163 3.23 29.10 -11.89
N ALA A 164 3.66 30.13 -12.63
CA ALA A 164 5.03 30.65 -12.57
C ALA A 164 5.32 31.49 -11.30
N ASP A 165 4.31 31.98 -10.60
CA ASP A 165 4.45 32.62 -9.28
C ASP A 165 4.52 31.54 -8.20
N PHE A 166 3.61 30.55 -8.28
CA PHE A 166 3.60 29.37 -7.40
C PHE A 166 4.97 28.67 -7.38
N ALA A 167 5.49 28.30 -8.55
CA ALA A 167 6.77 27.59 -8.67
C ALA A 167 7.96 28.40 -8.07
N ARG A 168 7.95 29.73 -8.27
CA ARG A 168 8.97 30.61 -7.68
C ARG A 168 8.88 30.70 -6.17
N GLU A 169 7.67 30.75 -5.59
CA GLU A 169 7.51 30.80 -4.14
C GLU A 169 7.84 29.46 -3.48
N VAL A 170 7.46 28.33 -4.09
CA VAL A 170 7.89 26.99 -3.63
C VAL A 170 9.42 26.88 -3.63
N THR A 171 10.09 27.31 -4.71
CA THR A 171 11.56 27.30 -4.78
C THR A 171 12.20 28.23 -3.74
N SER A 172 11.56 29.38 -3.46
CA SER A 172 11.97 30.32 -2.40
C SER A 172 11.88 29.68 -1.02
N LEU A 173 10.72 29.09 -0.69
CA LEU A 173 10.46 28.36 0.55
C LEU A 173 11.42 27.20 0.76
N ALA A 174 11.57 26.30 -0.22
CA ALA A 174 12.52 25.18 -0.16
C ALA A 174 13.97 25.66 0.04
N SER A 175 14.32 26.84 -0.48
CA SER A 175 15.64 27.45 -0.25
C SER A 175 15.77 28.09 1.14
N ARG A 176 14.69 28.62 1.73
CA ARG A 176 14.63 29.09 3.12
C ARG A 176 14.75 27.92 4.10
N THR A 177 13.94 26.87 3.94
CA THR A 177 13.92 25.70 4.83
C THR A 177 15.26 24.95 4.81
N ARG A 178 15.94 24.81 3.67
CA ARG A 178 17.30 24.23 3.62
C ARG A 178 18.38 25.08 4.32
N GLN A 179 18.12 26.34 4.62
CA GLN A 179 19.04 27.22 5.37
C GLN A 179 18.70 27.29 6.87
N GLY A 180 17.43 27.10 7.24
CA GLY A 180 16.99 27.00 8.63
C GLY A 180 16.93 25.54 9.07
N ALA A 181 17.91 25.07 9.85
CA ALA A 181 17.89 23.72 10.40
C ALA A 181 16.57 23.43 11.11
N ALA A 182 15.84 22.40 10.66
CA ALA A 182 14.55 22.03 11.22
C ALA A 182 14.67 21.70 12.73
N PRO A 183 13.69 22.05 13.57
CA PRO A 183 13.72 21.68 14.98
C PRO A 183 13.56 20.17 15.14
N ALA A 184 14.65 19.47 15.46
CA ALA A 184 14.59 18.06 15.84
C ALA A 184 13.91 17.93 17.20
N VAL A 185 13.00 16.95 17.34
CA VAL A 185 12.34 16.61 18.61
C VAL A 185 13.38 16.08 19.60
N GLY A 186 13.27 16.49 20.87
CA GLY A 186 14.28 16.21 21.89
C GLY A 186 14.38 14.72 22.28
N ARG A 187 15.62 14.22 22.36
CA ARG A 187 15.99 12.80 22.60
C ARG A 187 15.52 12.17 23.91
N ASP A 188 15.12 12.97 24.90
CA ASP A 188 14.94 12.57 26.30
C ASP A 188 13.47 12.57 26.79
N GLU A 189 12.50 12.84 25.92
CA GLU A 189 11.07 12.88 26.31
C GLU A 189 10.43 11.48 26.24
N THR A 190 9.73 11.08 27.31
CA THR A 190 8.88 9.88 27.30
C THR A 190 7.78 10.08 26.25
N TYR A 191 7.72 9.21 25.25
CA TYR A 191 6.70 9.28 24.22
C TYR A 191 5.31 9.13 24.82
N VAL A 192 4.44 10.10 24.52
CA VAL A 192 3.02 10.07 24.84
C VAL A 192 2.26 10.12 23.52
N PRO A 193 1.37 9.15 23.23
CA PRO A 193 0.54 9.17 22.03
C PRO A 193 -0.22 10.49 21.88
N GLY A 194 -0.30 10.98 20.64
CA GLY A 194 -0.97 12.24 20.30
C GLY A 194 -2.47 12.21 20.61
N GLU A 195 -3.05 13.38 20.88
CA GLU A 195 -4.49 13.52 21.10
C GLU A 195 -5.26 13.03 19.86
N GLY A 196 -6.06 11.97 20.04
CA GLY A 196 -6.81 11.29 18.96
C GLY A 196 -6.48 9.81 18.79
N VAL A 197 -5.27 9.35 19.16
CA VAL A 197 -4.87 7.93 19.03
C VAL A 197 -5.23 7.15 20.28
N THR A 198 -6.38 6.48 20.27
CA THR A 198 -6.84 5.65 21.40
C THR A 198 -6.23 4.24 21.34
N SER A 199 -5.19 3.99 22.15
CA SER A 199 -4.63 2.64 22.31
C SER A 199 -5.66 1.64 22.86
N GLN A 200 -5.71 0.47 22.24
CA GLN A 200 -6.49 -0.70 22.65
C GLN A 200 -5.55 -1.83 23.09
N GLU A 201 -6.11 -2.87 23.70
CA GLU A 201 -5.33 -4.05 24.08
C GLU A 201 -4.93 -4.85 22.82
N PRO A 202 -3.64 -5.22 22.65
CA PRO A 202 -3.22 -6.06 21.53
C PRO A 202 -3.90 -7.44 21.61
N THR A 203 -4.25 -8.03 20.47
CA THR A 203 -4.65 -9.44 20.46
C THR A 203 -3.48 -10.33 20.85
N ASP A 204 -3.79 -11.53 21.35
CA ASP A 204 -2.77 -12.56 21.66
C ASP A 204 -1.82 -12.75 20.48
N GLY A 205 -2.36 -12.86 19.25
CA GLY A 205 -1.57 -13.06 18.05
C GLY A 205 -0.74 -11.85 17.57
N LEU A 206 -1.08 -10.62 17.97
CA LEU A 206 -0.20 -9.47 17.78
C LEU A 206 0.93 -9.48 18.83
N SER A 207 0.56 -9.72 20.09
CA SER A 207 1.48 -9.81 21.23
C SER A 207 2.53 -10.92 21.06
N GLU A 208 2.12 -12.04 20.46
CA GLU A 208 2.99 -13.18 20.12
C GLU A 208 4.09 -12.85 19.09
N ASN A 209 3.96 -11.75 18.32
CA ASN A 209 4.86 -11.39 17.21
C ASN A 209 5.70 -10.13 17.43
N ILE A 210 5.36 -9.33 18.45
CA ILE A 210 6.21 -8.22 18.91
C ILE A 210 7.49 -8.83 19.51
N TYR A 211 8.66 -8.24 19.23
CA TYR A 211 9.91 -8.74 19.82
C TYR A 211 9.93 -8.48 21.35
N PRO A 212 10.55 -9.34 22.18
CA PRO A 212 10.53 -9.18 23.65
C PRO A 212 11.15 -7.87 24.19
N ASP A 213 11.91 -7.18 23.34
CA ASP A 213 12.65 -5.93 23.56
C ASP A 213 12.08 -4.75 22.75
N GLU A 214 10.97 -4.94 22.03
CA GLU A 214 10.25 -3.94 21.24
C GLU A 214 9.08 -3.36 22.06
N GLU A 215 9.04 -2.04 22.23
CA GLU A 215 8.02 -1.37 23.06
C GLU A 215 6.79 -1.03 22.22
N LEU A 216 5.62 -1.54 22.63
CA LEU A 216 4.35 -1.28 21.97
C LEU A 216 3.81 0.10 22.36
N LEU A 217 3.87 1.06 21.44
CA LEU A 217 3.52 2.45 21.68
C LEU A 217 2.01 2.69 21.64
N TRP A 218 1.35 2.16 20.61
CA TRP A 218 -0.11 2.15 20.50
C TRP A 218 -0.63 1.02 19.61
N VAL A 219 -1.90 0.66 19.82
CA VAL A 219 -2.66 -0.28 18.98
C VAL A 219 -4.02 0.32 18.68
N ILE A 220 -4.40 0.38 17.42
CA ILE A 220 -5.75 0.74 16.98
C ILE A 220 -6.39 -0.46 16.27
N THR A 221 -7.67 -0.70 16.53
CA THR A 221 -8.44 -1.66 15.72
C THR A 221 -9.11 -0.93 14.56
N GLN A 222 -9.17 -1.62 13.43
CA GLN A 222 -10.01 -1.22 12.31
C GLN A 222 -11.49 -1.20 12.74
N ASP A 223 -12.22 -0.13 12.45
CA ASP A 223 -13.63 -0.05 12.84
C ASP A 223 -14.50 -1.06 12.05
N LYS A 224 -15.27 -1.84 12.80
CA LYS A 224 -16.15 -2.88 12.28
C LYS A 224 -17.50 -2.37 11.79
N THR A 225 -17.81 -1.08 11.86
CA THR A 225 -19.06 -0.55 11.29
C THR A 225 -18.87 0.08 9.92
N SER A 226 -17.82 0.91 9.76
CA SER A 226 -17.42 1.54 8.52
C SER A 226 -17.06 0.56 7.41
N ARG A 227 -16.15 -0.41 7.65
CA ARG A 227 -15.70 -1.40 6.64
C ARG A 227 -16.90 -2.16 6.02
N LEU A 228 -18.01 -2.34 6.74
CA LEU A 228 -19.22 -3.00 6.22
C LEU A 228 -19.92 -2.10 5.21
N LEU A 229 -19.99 -0.80 5.47
CA LEU A 229 -20.73 0.14 4.63
C LEU A 229 -19.89 0.67 3.46
N THR A 230 -18.55 0.62 3.57
CA THR A 230 -17.61 0.87 2.47
C THR A 230 -17.51 -0.35 1.53
N ASP A 231 -17.35 -1.57 2.06
CA ASP A 231 -17.23 -2.79 1.24
C ASP A 231 -18.58 -3.34 0.74
N SER A 232 -19.69 -3.16 1.48
CA SER A 232 -20.97 -3.81 1.14
C SER A 232 -21.50 -3.52 -0.27
N PRO A 233 -21.35 -2.34 -0.89
CA PRO A 233 -21.78 -2.15 -2.27
C PRO A 233 -21.05 -3.10 -3.22
N GLY A 234 -19.74 -3.31 -3.03
CA GLY A 234 -18.93 -4.25 -3.79
C GLY A 234 -19.29 -5.71 -3.50
N VAL A 235 -19.47 -6.06 -2.22
CA VAL A 235 -19.88 -7.41 -1.79
C VAL A 235 -21.26 -7.77 -2.36
N VAL A 236 -22.26 -6.90 -2.17
CA VAL A 236 -23.63 -7.10 -2.66
C VAL A 236 -23.67 -7.14 -4.18
N LEU A 237 -23.03 -6.20 -4.88
CA LEU A 237 -22.98 -6.20 -6.34
C LEU A 237 -22.31 -7.47 -6.87
N SER A 238 -21.18 -7.88 -6.29
CA SER A 238 -20.48 -9.10 -6.71
C SER A 238 -21.28 -10.36 -6.38
N ALA A 239 -22.06 -10.38 -5.30
CA ALA A 239 -22.97 -11.46 -4.95
C ALA A 239 -24.14 -11.55 -5.94
N LEU A 240 -24.77 -10.42 -6.27
CA LEU A 240 -25.84 -10.32 -7.26
C LEU A 240 -25.36 -10.69 -8.67
N LEU A 241 -24.17 -10.25 -9.09
CA LEU A 241 -23.59 -10.62 -10.38
C LEU A 241 -23.26 -12.12 -10.46
N THR A 242 -22.64 -12.70 -9.42
CA THR A 242 -22.42 -14.15 -9.36
C THR A 242 -23.75 -14.90 -9.38
N GLY A 243 -24.74 -14.46 -8.61
CA GLY A 243 -26.10 -15.01 -8.63
C GLY A 243 -26.74 -14.94 -10.02
N ALA A 244 -26.66 -13.80 -10.71
CA ALA A 244 -27.19 -13.63 -12.06
C ALA A 244 -26.53 -14.57 -13.08
N VAL A 245 -25.21 -14.80 -12.98
CA VAL A 245 -24.49 -15.75 -13.84
C VAL A 245 -24.96 -17.19 -13.59
N PHE A 246 -24.94 -17.67 -12.34
CA PHE A 246 -25.38 -19.04 -12.01
C PHE A 246 -26.89 -19.25 -12.28
N GLY A 247 -27.71 -18.24 -12.03
CA GLY A 247 -29.13 -18.24 -12.37
C GLY A 247 -29.39 -18.27 -13.87
N GLY A 248 -28.60 -17.55 -14.67
CA GLY A 248 -28.64 -17.60 -16.13
C GLY A 248 -28.25 -18.96 -16.70
N ILE A 249 -27.23 -19.61 -16.11
CA ILE A 249 -26.82 -20.98 -16.47
C ILE A 249 -27.93 -21.98 -16.14
N ALA A 250 -28.50 -21.91 -14.93
CA ALA A 250 -29.59 -22.80 -14.52
C ALA A 250 -30.87 -22.59 -15.37
N PHE A 251 -31.21 -21.34 -15.68
CA PHE A 251 -32.26 -21.00 -16.64
C PHE A 251 -31.98 -21.63 -18.01
N GLY A 252 -30.77 -21.45 -18.54
CA GLY A 252 -30.36 -21.97 -19.85
C GLY A 252 -30.43 -23.50 -19.94
N ALA A 253 -30.03 -24.21 -18.89
CA ALA A 253 -30.12 -25.67 -18.81
C ALA A 253 -31.58 -26.15 -18.83
N VAL A 254 -32.45 -25.58 -17.98
CA VAL A 254 -33.87 -25.97 -17.92
C VAL A 254 -34.62 -25.54 -19.19
N PHE A 255 -34.35 -24.37 -19.74
CA PHE A 255 -34.90 -23.92 -21.02
C PHE A 255 -34.41 -24.80 -22.19
N GLY A 256 -33.15 -25.22 -22.20
CA GLY A 256 -32.61 -26.14 -23.21
C GLY A 256 -33.32 -27.50 -23.20
N LEU A 257 -33.60 -28.03 -22.01
CA LEU A 257 -34.30 -29.31 -21.82
C LEU A 257 -35.81 -29.23 -22.10
N THR A 258 -36.48 -28.17 -21.64
CA THR A 258 -37.96 -28.08 -21.67
C THR A 258 -38.52 -27.22 -22.80
N ARG A 259 -37.67 -26.38 -23.43
CA ARG A 259 -38.06 -25.26 -24.32
C ARG A 259 -39.08 -24.29 -23.70
N SER A 260 -39.25 -24.32 -22.39
CA SER A 260 -40.25 -23.53 -21.66
C SER A 260 -39.60 -22.44 -20.80
N VAL A 261 -39.95 -21.18 -21.09
CA VAL A 261 -39.53 -20.03 -20.28
C VAL A 261 -40.14 -20.13 -18.87
N SER A 262 -41.40 -20.55 -18.75
CA SER A 262 -42.07 -20.67 -17.44
C SER A 262 -41.49 -21.77 -16.56
N ALA A 263 -40.86 -22.80 -17.12
CA ALA A 263 -40.09 -23.80 -16.37
C ALA A 263 -38.69 -23.28 -16.01
N GLY A 264 -38.01 -22.60 -16.93
CA GLY A 264 -36.66 -22.08 -16.72
C GLY A 264 -36.57 -20.94 -15.70
N THR A 265 -37.49 -19.96 -15.77
CA THR A 265 -37.46 -18.75 -14.93
C THR A 265 -37.40 -19.02 -13.42
N PRO A 266 -38.29 -19.84 -12.81
CA PRO A 266 -38.26 -20.07 -11.36
C PRO A 266 -36.98 -20.79 -10.91
N VAL A 267 -36.43 -21.71 -11.72
CA VAL A 267 -35.17 -22.40 -11.40
C VAL A 267 -33.99 -21.45 -11.50
N GLY A 268 -33.93 -20.63 -12.56
CA GLY A 268 -32.87 -19.62 -12.71
C GLY A 268 -32.87 -18.58 -11.60
N LEU A 269 -34.03 -18.02 -11.24
CA LEU A 269 -34.15 -17.10 -10.11
C LEU A 269 -33.82 -17.77 -8.78
N GLY A 270 -34.33 -18.99 -8.54
CA GLY A 270 -34.05 -19.73 -7.30
C GLY A 270 -32.57 -20.01 -7.08
N VAL A 271 -31.87 -20.54 -8.10
CA VAL A 271 -30.43 -20.77 -8.05
C VAL A 271 -29.65 -19.45 -7.91
N GLY A 272 -30.02 -18.42 -8.67
CA GLY A 272 -29.32 -17.14 -8.63
C GLY A 272 -29.43 -16.42 -7.29
N ILE A 273 -30.63 -16.38 -6.70
CA ILE A 273 -30.87 -15.82 -5.37
C ILE A 273 -30.13 -16.64 -4.31
N PHE A 274 -30.17 -17.97 -4.38
CA PHE A 274 -29.46 -18.84 -3.43
C PHE A 274 -27.95 -18.62 -3.46
N VAL A 275 -27.33 -18.60 -4.64
CA VAL A 275 -25.89 -18.36 -4.80
C VAL A 275 -25.49 -16.96 -4.32
N ALA A 276 -26.29 -15.93 -4.65
CA ALA A 276 -26.07 -14.58 -4.14
C ALA A 276 -26.15 -14.51 -2.60
N ALA A 277 -27.18 -15.13 -2.01
CA ALA A 277 -27.38 -15.16 -0.57
C ALA A 277 -26.25 -15.91 0.16
N VAL A 278 -25.81 -17.07 -0.34
CA VAL A 278 -24.69 -17.82 0.23
C VAL A 278 -23.39 -17.02 0.13
N LYS A 279 -23.08 -16.41 -1.02
CA LYS A 279 -21.88 -15.57 -1.18
C LYS A 279 -21.91 -14.35 -0.27
N PHE A 280 -23.04 -13.67 -0.16
CA PHE A 280 -23.22 -12.54 0.75
C PHE A 280 -23.03 -12.97 2.22
N LEU A 281 -23.66 -14.08 2.63
CA LEU A 281 -23.55 -14.60 3.99
C LEU A 281 -22.11 -15.01 4.34
N LEU A 282 -21.40 -15.70 3.44
CA LEU A 282 -19.98 -16.04 3.64
C LEU A 282 -19.12 -14.78 3.78
N SER A 283 -19.36 -13.76 2.95
CA SER A 283 -18.66 -12.48 3.04
C SER A 283 -18.99 -11.71 4.33
N ALA A 284 -20.23 -11.79 4.83
CA ALA A 284 -20.65 -11.16 6.08
C ALA A 284 -20.10 -11.90 7.32
N VAL A 285 -20.08 -13.24 7.33
CA VAL A 285 -19.47 -14.04 8.41
C VAL A 285 -17.96 -13.82 8.47
N SER A 286 -17.30 -13.76 7.31
CA SER A 286 -15.90 -13.36 7.17
C SER A 286 -15.66 -11.98 7.80
N TYR A 287 -16.51 -11.02 7.43
CA TYR A 287 -16.44 -9.64 7.88
C TYR A 287 -16.49 -9.53 9.42
N TYR A 288 -17.46 -10.17 10.08
CA TYR A 288 -17.59 -10.08 11.54
C TYR A 288 -16.47 -10.78 12.32
N ARG A 289 -15.75 -11.72 11.70
CA ARG A 289 -14.62 -12.44 12.31
C ARG A 289 -13.27 -11.77 12.10
N GLY A 290 -13.12 -10.93 11.09
CA GLY A 290 -11.93 -10.11 10.92
C GLY A 290 -11.73 -9.14 12.09
N ALA A 291 -10.54 -9.18 12.68
CA ALA A 291 -9.98 -8.07 13.44
C ALA A 291 -8.63 -7.77 12.78
N THR A 292 -8.58 -6.67 12.03
CA THR A 292 -7.31 -6.08 11.61
C THR A 292 -6.89 -5.12 12.72
N GLN A 293 -5.68 -5.30 13.24
CA GLN A 293 -5.04 -4.40 14.19
C GLN A 293 -3.87 -3.72 13.51
N TYR A 294 -3.78 -2.41 13.73
CA TYR A 294 -2.61 -1.62 13.39
C TYR A 294 -1.90 -1.24 14.68
N ALA A 295 -0.60 -1.40 14.73
CA ALA A 295 0.20 -1.08 15.90
C ALA A 295 1.45 -0.31 15.51
N ALA A 296 1.83 0.66 16.34
CA ALA A 296 3.16 1.24 16.29
C ALA A 296 3.98 0.72 17.47
N THR A 297 5.23 0.35 17.17
CA THR A 297 6.25 0.05 18.16
C THR A 297 7.33 1.13 18.14
N ASP A 298 8.33 1.01 19.01
CA ASP A 298 9.54 1.85 18.96
C ASP A 298 10.43 1.59 17.72
N ARG A 299 10.04 0.66 16.83
CA ARG A 299 10.83 0.24 15.66
C ARG A 299 10.07 0.26 14.33
N ARG A 300 8.77 -0.02 14.33
CA ARG A 300 7.98 -0.25 13.09
C ARG A 300 6.48 -0.01 13.27
N ILE A 301 5.80 0.16 12.15
CA ILE A 301 4.34 0.02 12.05
C ILE A 301 4.02 -1.42 11.63
N ILE A 302 3.04 -2.03 12.27
CA ILE A 302 2.63 -3.42 12.07
C ILE A 302 1.14 -3.46 11.66
N GLU A 303 0.82 -4.19 10.60
CA GLU A 303 -0.55 -4.61 10.26
C GLU A 303 -0.70 -6.11 10.56
N TYR A 304 -1.66 -6.43 11.41
CA TYR A 304 -2.02 -7.79 11.76
C TYR A 304 -3.47 -8.06 11.34
N GLU A 305 -3.70 -8.77 10.22
CA GLU A 305 -5.05 -9.17 9.78
C GLU A 305 -5.36 -10.61 10.24
N GLY A 306 -6.44 -10.78 11.01
CA GLY A 306 -6.95 -12.07 11.49
C GLY A 306 -8.16 -12.63 10.72
N ARG A 307 -8.45 -12.16 9.49
CA ARG A 307 -9.76 -12.36 8.82
C ARG A 307 -9.99 -13.77 8.26
N PHE A 308 -8.96 -14.39 7.71
CA PHE A 308 -9.03 -15.73 7.11
C PHE A 308 -7.69 -16.45 7.29
N GLY A 309 -7.23 -16.48 8.55
CA GLY A 309 -5.85 -16.75 8.92
C GLY A 309 -5.19 -15.46 9.44
N LYS A 310 -3.97 -15.61 9.96
CA LYS A 310 -3.10 -14.52 10.44
C LYS A 310 -2.20 -14.05 9.28
N ARG A 311 -2.23 -12.76 8.93
CA ARG A 311 -1.21 -12.07 8.13
C ARG A 311 -0.52 -11.03 9.01
N PHE A 312 0.79 -10.92 8.90
CA PHE A 312 1.63 -9.96 9.60
C PHE A 312 2.53 -9.27 8.58
N ASP A 313 2.27 -7.99 8.38
CA ASP A 313 3.02 -7.10 7.48
C ASP A 313 3.65 -5.99 8.35
N SER A 314 4.88 -5.57 8.06
CA SER A 314 5.49 -4.50 8.87
C SER A 314 6.48 -3.60 8.15
N VAL A 315 6.46 -2.31 8.49
CA VAL A 315 7.33 -1.28 7.91
C VAL A 315 8.16 -0.61 9.01
N PRO A 316 9.51 -0.67 8.95
CA PRO A 316 10.39 0.05 9.88
C PRO A 316 10.12 1.56 9.92
N LEU A 317 10.11 2.16 11.12
CA LEU A 317 9.92 3.60 11.30
C LEU A 317 10.98 4.43 10.55
N GLU A 318 12.21 3.92 10.46
CA GLU A 318 13.30 4.55 9.70
C GLU A 318 13.07 4.58 8.19
N GLY A 319 12.24 3.68 7.66
CA GLY A 319 11.90 3.59 6.24
C GLY A 319 10.69 4.44 5.85
N ILE A 320 9.91 4.94 6.81
CA ILE A 320 8.75 5.81 6.58
C ILE A 320 9.22 7.24 6.37
N GLN A 321 8.88 7.84 5.23
CA GLN A 321 9.22 9.22 4.91
C GLN A 321 8.10 10.19 5.30
N ASP A 322 6.83 9.80 5.10
CA ASP A 322 5.64 10.51 5.57
C ASP A 322 4.44 9.54 5.64
N ALA A 323 3.34 9.96 6.26
CA ALA A 323 2.07 9.24 6.27
C ALA A 323 0.96 10.12 5.66
N GLU A 324 0.52 9.74 4.47
CA GLU A 324 -0.65 10.34 3.80
C GLU A 324 -1.95 9.74 4.33
N TYR A 325 -3.09 10.39 4.09
CA TYR A 325 -4.38 9.74 4.29
C TYR A 325 -5.42 10.08 3.23
N GLY A 326 -6.31 9.12 2.97
CA GLY A 326 -7.45 9.20 2.07
C GLY A 326 -8.72 8.72 2.75
N VAL A 327 -9.69 9.60 2.88
CA VAL A 327 -11.04 9.35 3.39
C VAL A 327 -11.99 9.46 2.20
N SER A 328 -12.81 8.45 1.90
CA SER A 328 -13.93 8.55 0.95
C SER A 328 -15.23 9.07 1.61
N PHE A 329 -16.30 9.27 0.84
CA PHE A 329 -17.56 9.84 1.33
C PHE A 329 -18.25 8.95 2.36
N ALA A 330 -18.19 7.63 2.18
CA ALA A 330 -18.71 6.68 3.15
C ALA A 330 -17.83 6.69 4.41
N GLU A 331 -16.51 6.64 4.25
CA GLU A 331 -15.54 6.68 5.35
C GLU A 331 -15.65 7.97 6.19
N HIS A 332 -15.83 9.13 5.55
CA HIS A 332 -16.03 10.43 6.22
C HIS A 332 -17.25 10.45 7.13
N PHE A 333 -18.33 9.76 6.74
CA PHE A 333 -19.55 9.66 7.55
C PHE A 333 -19.34 8.80 8.81
N PHE A 334 -18.33 7.91 8.82
CA PHE A 334 -17.97 7.08 9.99
C PHE A 334 -16.70 7.55 10.71
N ASP A 335 -16.13 8.69 10.30
CA ASP A 335 -14.87 9.25 10.82
C ASP A 335 -13.68 8.25 10.75
N VAL A 336 -13.64 7.48 9.65
CA VAL A 336 -12.52 6.59 9.31
C VAL A 336 -11.88 7.00 8.00
N GLY A 337 -10.80 6.31 7.61
CA GLY A 337 -10.22 6.38 6.26
C GLY A 337 -9.05 5.42 6.12
N THR A 338 -8.30 5.58 5.03
CA THR A 338 -7.07 4.82 4.79
C THR A 338 -5.86 5.74 5.02
N VAL A 339 -4.90 5.30 5.83
CA VAL A 339 -3.59 5.97 6.02
C VAL A 339 -2.56 5.20 5.21
N THR A 340 -1.89 5.86 4.26
CA THR A 340 -0.87 5.26 3.40
C THR A 340 0.50 5.77 3.79
N LEU A 341 1.42 4.86 4.10
CA LEU A 341 2.79 5.18 4.47
C LEU A 341 3.62 5.35 3.18
N ASP A 342 4.13 6.56 2.95
CA ASP A 342 5.13 6.78 1.90
C ASP A 342 6.48 6.33 2.45
N THR A 343 7.03 5.29 1.85
CA THR A 343 8.25 4.63 2.30
C THR A 343 9.39 4.92 1.34
N ASP A 344 10.64 4.79 1.81
CA ASP A 344 11.78 4.97 0.92
C ASP A 344 11.78 3.92 -0.21
N ARG A 345 12.57 4.16 -1.26
CA ARG A 345 12.65 3.32 -2.48
C ARG A 345 13.28 1.92 -2.23
N GLY A 346 13.11 1.34 -1.06
CA GLY A 346 13.55 0.01 -0.64
C GLY A 346 12.53 -0.75 0.22
N TYR A 347 11.33 -0.21 0.47
CA TYR A 347 10.24 -0.90 1.15
C TYR A 347 8.95 -0.84 0.31
N GLU A 348 7.99 -1.73 0.55
CA GLU A 348 6.67 -1.61 -0.06
C GLU A 348 5.83 -0.50 0.60
N THR A 349 4.85 0.04 -0.14
CA THR A 349 3.90 1.04 0.35
C THR A 349 2.81 0.35 1.18
N MET A 350 2.73 0.66 2.47
CA MET A 350 1.75 0.08 3.40
C MET A 350 0.50 0.95 3.52
N ALA A 351 -0.69 0.33 3.59
CA ALA A 351 -1.98 1.04 3.51
C ALA A 351 -2.97 0.63 4.62
N LEU A 352 -2.88 1.29 5.77
CA LEU A 352 -3.71 1.05 6.95
C LEU A 352 -5.16 1.49 6.66
N SER A 353 -6.03 0.53 6.38
CA SER A 353 -7.37 0.78 5.83
C SER A 353 -8.45 0.87 6.92
N ASN A 354 -9.48 1.72 6.75
CA ASN A 354 -10.56 1.99 7.72
C ASN A 354 -10.05 2.28 9.16
N VAL A 355 -8.95 3.04 9.26
CA VAL A 355 -8.39 3.62 10.47
C VAL A 355 -9.32 4.71 11.02
N PRO A 356 -9.67 4.71 12.32
CA PRO A 356 -10.44 5.79 12.94
C PRO A 356 -9.59 7.05 13.14
N ASN A 357 -10.18 8.24 12.99
CA ASN A 357 -9.48 9.53 13.04
C ASN A 357 -8.18 9.55 12.18
N PRO A 358 -8.25 9.25 10.86
CA PRO A 358 -7.06 9.14 10.03
C PRO A 358 -6.13 10.37 10.02
N PRO A 359 -6.57 11.64 10.21
CA PRO A 359 -5.63 12.76 10.31
C PRO A 359 -4.70 12.68 11.52
N ASP A 360 -5.22 12.21 12.66
CA ASP A 360 -4.47 12.16 13.91
C ASP A 360 -3.53 10.94 13.92
N VAL A 361 -3.97 9.80 13.37
CA VAL A 361 -3.09 8.63 13.17
C VAL A 361 -2.00 8.90 12.15
N ALA A 362 -2.29 9.55 11.02
CA ALA A 362 -1.28 9.93 10.03
C ALA A 362 -0.23 10.89 10.64
N ARG A 363 -0.69 11.97 11.29
CA ARG A 363 0.20 12.92 12.00
C ARG A 363 1.07 12.21 13.02
N GLU A 364 0.53 11.20 13.70
CA GLU A 364 1.25 10.43 14.71
C GLU A 364 2.33 9.51 14.11
N ILE A 365 2.06 8.84 12.99
CA ILE A 365 3.05 8.01 12.31
C ILE A 365 4.18 8.87 11.74
N SER A 366 3.88 10.01 11.11
CA SER A 366 4.92 10.96 10.66
C SER A 366 5.72 11.53 11.83
N ARG A 367 5.07 11.82 12.97
CA ARG A 367 5.75 12.25 14.21
C ARG A 367 6.69 11.17 14.74
N LEU A 368 6.27 9.90 14.74
CA LEU A 368 7.12 8.77 15.13
C LEU A 368 8.31 8.59 14.20
N ALA A 369 8.08 8.54 12.89
CA ALA A 369 9.12 8.37 11.87
C ALA A 369 10.18 9.48 11.89
N SER A 370 9.77 10.73 12.15
CA SER A 370 10.68 11.87 12.28
C SER A 370 11.42 11.97 13.63
N SER A 371 11.04 11.16 14.62
CA SER A 371 11.59 11.25 15.98
C SER A 371 12.90 10.46 16.17
N ASP A 372 13.64 10.80 17.22
CA ASP A 372 14.81 10.02 17.67
C ASP A 372 14.48 8.56 18.05
N ILE A 373 13.20 8.20 18.18
CA ILE A 373 12.74 6.82 18.41
C ILE A 373 12.91 6.00 17.13
N ALA A 374 12.56 6.54 15.96
CA ALA A 374 12.81 5.87 14.68
C ALA A 374 14.31 5.59 14.46
N GLN A 375 15.19 6.48 14.96
CA GLN A 375 16.65 6.29 14.94
C GLN A 375 17.19 5.33 16.01
N ARG A 376 16.34 4.73 16.86
CA ARG A 376 16.73 3.59 17.72
C ARG A 376 16.84 2.28 16.94
N SER A 377 16.59 2.31 15.63
CA SER A 377 16.78 1.21 14.67
C SER A 377 18.22 0.71 14.62
N THR A 378 18.55 -0.18 15.55
CA THR A 378 18.76 -1.60 15.29
C THR A 378 19.41 -2.18 16.53
N VAL A 379 18.66 -3.02 17.26
CA VAL A 379 19.32 -4.06 18.05
C VAL A 379 20.16 -4.84 17.06
N HIS A 380 21.48 -4.75 17.23
CA HIS A 380 22.45 -5.20 16.25
C HIS A 380 22.09 -6.67 15.93
N PRO A 381 22.03 -7.12 14.66
CA PRO A 381 21.49 -8.45 14.34
C PRO A 381 22.12 -9.63 15.10
N SER A 382 23.28 -9.41 15.75
CA SER A 382 23.95 -10.30 16.71
C SER A 382 23.37 -10.36 18.14
N GLU A 383 22.26 -9.69 18.44
CA GLU A 383 21.67 -9.62 19.80
C GLU A 383 20.26 -10.24 19.91
N VAL A 384 19.60 -10.54 18.78
CA VAL A 384 18.35 -11.31 18.76
C VAL A 384 18.68 -12.80 18.85
N SER A 385 18.58 -13.38 20.06
CA SER A 385 18.81 -14.82 20.26
C SER A 385 17.76 -15.64 19.51
N VAL A 386 18.22 -16.63 18.75
CA VAL A 386 17.40 -17.69 18.14
C VAL A 386 16.44 -18.26 19.19
N GLY A 387 15.15 -18.30 18.86
CA GLY A 387 14.10 -18.79 19.75
C GLY A 387 13.82 -20.28 19.55
N ASP A 388 13.56 -21.00 20.65
CA ASP A 388 13.26 -22.44 20.71
C ASP A 388 11.92 -22.85 20.02
N GLY A 389 11.73 -22.51 18.74
CA GLY A 389 10.41 -22.60 18.09
C GLY A 389 10.38 -22.90 16.58
N VAL A 390 11.53 -23.02 15.91
CA VAL A 390 11.58 -23.53 14.52
C VAL A 390 11.89 -25.02 14.56
N ASP A 391 10.99 -25.84 14.02
CA ASP A 391 11.19 -27.29 13.90
C ASP A 391 12.20 -27.55 12.76
N THR A 392 13.48 -27.65 13.11
CA THR A 392 14.57 -27.85 12.15
C THR A 392 14.69 -29.33 11.72
N GLU A 393 14.70 -29.59 10.42
CA GLU A 393 15.02 -30.91 9.86
C GLU A 393 16.52 -31.04 9.52
N GLU A 394 17.02 -32.26 9.32
CA GLU A 394 18.35 -32.47 8.75
C GLU A 394 18.33 -32.11 7.25
N ALA A 395 19.18 -31.17 6.84
CA ALA A 395 19.43 -30.85 5.42
C ALA A 395 19.58 -32.11 4.56
N SER A 396 18.97 -32.20 3.38
CA SER A 396 19.22 -33.33 2.48
C SER A 396 20.69 -33.41 2.04
N GLU A 397 21.12 -34.57 1.57
CA GLU A 397 22.47 -34.77 1.01
C GLU A 397 22.74 -33.82 -0.17
N GLU A 398 21.71 -33.54 -0.97
CA GLU A 398 21.78 -32.67 -2.15
C GLU A 398 21.77 -31.18 -1.74
N MET A 399 21.03 -30.77 -0.70
CA MET A 399 21.18 -29.42 -0.12
C MET A 399 22.60 -29.22 0.44
N ARG A 400 23.12 -30.21 1.18
CA ARG A 400 24.49 -30.17 1.75
C ARG A 400 25.60 -30.09 0.70
N GLU A 401 25.38 -30.59 -0.53
CA GLU A 401 26.33 -30.45 -1.63
C GLU A 401 26.35 -29.01 -2.21
N ASN A 402 25.28 -28.24 -2.03
CA ASN A 402 25.15 -26.87 -2.54
C ASN A 402 25.55 -25.78 -1.52
N VAL A 403 25.46 -26.06 -0.22
CA VAL A 403 26.00 -25.18 0.84
C VAL A 403 27.53 -25.16 0.76
N HIS A 404 28.18 -23.99 0.81
CA HIS A 404 29.64 -23.93 0.76
C HIS A 404 30.26 -24.47 2.06
N GLY A 405 31.44 -25.09 1.95
CA GLY A 405 32.07 -25.79 3.08
C GLY A 405 32.56 -24.90 4.24
N ASP A 406 32.45 -23.59 4.09
CA ASP A 406 32.69 -22.54 5.08
C ASP A 406 31.41 -21.87 5.62
N GLU A 407 30.24 -22.15 5.03
CA GLU A 407 28.93 -21.79 5.58
C GLU A 407 28.48 -22.79 6.66
N SER A 408 27.72 -22.30 7.64
CA SER A 408 27.03 -23.12 8.62
C SER A 408 25.51 -22.99 8.47
N VAL A 409 24.83 -24.13 8.32
CA VAL A 409 23.37 -24.17 8.25
C VAL A 409 22.80 -23.92 9.65
N ALA A 410 22.07 -22.82 9.81
CA ALA A 410 21.37 -22.48 11.05
C ALA A 410 20.12 -23.36 11.23
N TRP A 411 19.32 -23.48 10.16
CA TRP A 411 18.13 -24.32 10.12
C TRP A 411 17.78 -24.78 8.71
N VAL A 412 17.00 -25.87 8.62
CA VAL A 412 16.31 -26.31 7.41
C VAL A 412 14.86 -26.58 7.76
N VAL A 413 13.94 -26.08 6.93
CA VAL A 413 12.51 -26.35 7.05
C VAL A 413 11.98 -26.90 5.72
N THR A 414 11.26 -28.02 5.78
CA THR A 414 10.46 -28.51 4.64
C THR A 414 9.02 -28.02 4.75
N PRO A 415 8.33 -27.74 3.62
CA PRO A 415 6.91 -27.41 3.64
C PRO A 415 6.05 -28.58 4.11
N ASP A 416 5.02 -28.30 4.93
CA ASP A 416 4.01 -29.33 5.23
C ASP A 416 3.25 -29.70 3.96
N THR A 417 3.46 -30.93 3.52
CA THR A 417 2.88 -31.46 2.29
C THR A 417 1.35 -31.54 2.38
N GLY A 418 0.79 -31.92 3.53
CA GLY A 418 -0.66 -32.04 3.73
C GLY A 418 -1.39 -30.70 3.61
N ALA A 419 -0.82 -29.65 4.20
CA ALA A 419 -1.32 -28.29 4.10
C ALA A 419 -1.19 -27.72 2.68
N ARG A 420 -0.05 -27.92 1.99
CA ARG A 420 0.11 -27.56 0.57
C ARG A 420 -0.96 -28.21 -0.31
N LEU A 421 -1.22 -29.51 -0.12
CA LEU A 421 -2.26 -30.22 -0.86
C LEU A 421 -3.64 -29.58 -0.63
N LEU A 422 -3.99 -29.34 0.63
CA LEU A 422 -5.31 -28.85 0.98
C LEU A 422 -5.51 -27.39 0.56
N LYS A 423 -4.48 -26.54 0.63
CA LYS A 423 -4.45 -25.18 0.06
C LYS A 423 -4.76 -25.21 -1.43
N ASN A 424 -4.00 -26.00 -2.20
CA ASN A 424 -4.16 -26.11 -3.65
C ASN A 424 -5.52 -26.69 -4.05
N VAL A 425 -6.07 -27.65 -3.29
CA VAL A 425 -7.41 -28.20 -3.50
C VAL A 425 -8.49 -27.14 -3.22
N VAL A 426 -8.42 -26.43 -2.09
CA VAL A 426 -9.41 -25.43 -1.68
C VAL A 426 -9.40 -24.21 -2.60
N GLN A 427 -8.23 -23.73 -3.03
CA GLN A 427 -8.08 -22.59 -3.95
C GLN A 427 -8.34 -22.99 -5.41
N GLY A 428 -7.94 -24.20 -5.82
CA GLY A 428 -8.06 -24.67 -7.21
C GLY A 428 -9.47 -25.11 -7.60
N ILE A 429 -10.24 -25.76 -6.70
CA ILE A 429 -11.60 -26.26 -7.01
C ILE A 429 -12.54 -25.16 -7.51
N PRO A 430 -12.64 -23.96 -6.90
CA PRO A 430 -13.49 -22.89 -7.41
C PRO A 430 -13.15 -22.46 -8.84
N GLY A 431 -11.86 -22.33 -9.16
CA GLY A 431 -11.38 -22.02 -10.52
C GLY A 431 -11.72 -23.13 -11.51
N ALA A 432 -11.45 -24.38 -11.15
CA ALA A 432 -11.78 -25.57 -11.94
C ALA A 432 -13.29 -25.73 -12.15
N ALA A 433 -14.12 -25.38 -11.16
CA ALA A 433 -15.57 -25.41 -11.26
C ALA A 433 -16.10 -24.33 -12.23
N VAL A 434 -15.59 -23.10 -12.16
CA VAL A 434 -15.96 -22.02 -13.11
C VAL A 434 -15.49 -22.38 -14.53
N GLY A 435 -14.23 -22.80 -14.70
CA GLY A 435 -13.69 -23.23 -15.99
C GLY A 435 -14.45 -24.43 -16.55
N GLY A 436 -14.77 -25.42 -15.72
CA GLY A 436 -15.57 -26.58 -16.09
C GLY A 436 -17.01 -26.22 -16.46
N VAL A 437 -17.64 -25.24 -15.79
CA VAL A 437 -18.99 -24.76 -16.14
C VAL A 437 -18.99 -24.03 -17.48
N LEU A 438 -17.97 -23.22 -17.76
CA LEU A 438 -17.81 -22.55 -19.06
C LEU A 438 -17.56 -23.58 -20.18
N LEU A 439 -16.56 -24.45 -20.02
CA LEU A 439 -16.21 -25.47 -21.02
C LEU A 439 -17.34 -26.50 -21.21
N GLY A 440 -17.97 -26.96 -20.14
CA GLY A 440 -19.10 -27.89 -20.17
C GLY A 440 -20.37 -27.25 -20.74
N GLY A 441 -20.64 -25.98 -20.44
CA GLY A 441 -21.73 -25.21 -21.02
C GLY A 441 -21.54 -25.00 -22.53
N ILE A 442 -20.34 -24.61 -22.96
CA ILE A 442 -19.98 -24.47 -24.38
C ILE A 442 -20.09 -25.81 -25.10
N ALA A 443 -19.50 -26.88 -24.56
CA ALA A 443 -19.57 -28.22 -25.14
C ALA A 443 -21.01 -28.74 -25.24
N GLY A 444 -21.85 -28.47 -24.22
CA GLY A 444 -23.28 -28.78 -24.25
C GLY A 444 -24.02 -28.03 -25.34
N VAL A 445 -23.79 -26.72 -25.50
CA VAL A 445 -24.41 -25.91 -26.58
C VAL A 445 -24.03 -26.44 -27.97
N PHE A 446 -22.76 -26.78 -28.19
CA PHE A 446 -22.32 -27.37 -29.47
C PHE A 446 -22.89 -28.78 -29.71
N ALA A 447 -23.02 -29.61 -28.66
CA ALA A 447 -23.62 -30.94 -28.75
C ALA A 447 -25.15 -30.90 -28.98
N ALA A 448 -25.84 -29.87 -28.51
CA ALA A 448 -27.31 -29.74 -28.59
C ALA A 448 -27.86 -29.65 -30.02
N GLY A 449 -27.05 -29.23 -30.99
CA GLY A 449 -27.41 -29.24 -32.41
C GLY A 449 -27.54 -30.67 -32.97
N PRO A 450 -26.42 -31.41 -33.12
CA PRO A 450 -26.42 -32.73 -33.78
C PRO A 450 -26.93 -33.88 -32.92
N LEU A 451 -26.86 -33.80 -31.58
CA LEU A 451 -27.18 -34.93 -30.68
C LEU A 451 -28.48 -34.74 -29.87
N GLY A 452 -29.10 -33.57 -29.94
CA GLY A 452 -30.29 -33.22 -29.18
C GLY A 452 -30.02 -32.85 -27.70
N PRO A 453 -31.03 -32.31 -26.99
CA PRO A 453 -30.84 -31.62 -25.71
C PRO A 453 -30.46 -32.55 -24.54
N THR A 454 -30.84 -33.84 -24.59
CA THR A 454 -30.50 -34.80 -23.52
C THR A 454 -29.03 -35.21 -23.57
N LEU A 455 -28.53 -35.58 -24.75
CA LEU A 455 -27.11 -35.90 -24.96
C LEU A 455 -26.20 -34.68 -24.72
N ALA A 456 -26.66 -33.47 -25.06
CA ALA A 456 -25.95 -32.23 -24.75
C ALA A 456 -25.64 -32.04 -23.27
N VAL A 457 -26.60 -32.31 -22.38
CA VAL A 457 -26.40 -32.21 -20.93
C VAL A 457 -25.41 -33.26 -20.43
N VAL A 458 -25.48 -34.49 -20.96
CA VAL A 458 -24.52 -35.56 -20.62
C VAL A 458 -23.09 -35.20 -21.06
N VAL A 459 -22.92 -34.69 -22.27
CA VAL A 459 -21.61 -34.25 -22.78
C VAL A 459 -21.06 -33.08 -21.94
N GLY A 460 -21.89 -32.08 -21.64
CA GLY A 460 -21.49 -30.95 -20.80
C GLY A 460 -21.09 -31.36 -19.38
N ALA A 461 -21.83 -32.30 -18.77
CA ALA A 461 -21.52 -32.84 -17.45
C ALA A 461 -20.22 -33.67 -17.44
N LEU A 462 -19.97 -34.48 -18.47
CA LEU A 462 -18.72 -35.24 -18.60
C LEU A 462 -17.51 -34.32 -18.80
N VAL A 463 -17.66 -33.23 -19.57
CA VAL A 463 -16.61 -32.21 -19.72
C VAL A 463 -16.34 -31.49 -18.39
N PHE A 464 -17.38 -31.10 -17.65
CA PHE A 464 -17.25 -30.49 -16.32
C PHE A 464 -16.49 -31.40 -15.34
N VAL A 465 -16.89 -32.67 -15.24
CA VAL A 465 -16.21 -33.67 -14.38
C VAL A 465 -14.78 -33.91 -14.86
N GLY A 466 -14.54 -33.98 -16.17
CA GLY A 466 -13.20 -34.13 -16.75
C GLY A 466 -12.27 -32.97 -16.39
N VAL A 467 -12.75 -31.73 -16.42
CA VAL A 467 -11.97 -30.54 -16.02
C VAL A 467 -11.63 -30.57 -14.53
N ILE A 468 -12.58 -30.96 -13.66
CA ILE A 468 -12.31 -31.11 -12.22
C ILE A 468 -11.28 -32.22 -11.97
N LEU A 469 -11.43 -33.39 -12.58
CA LEU A 469 -10.50 -34.50 -12.43
C LEU A 469 -9.10 -34.15 -12.97
N LEU A 470 -9.00 -33.42 -14.08
CA LEU A 470 -7.73 -32.95 -14.62
C LEU A 470 -7.06 -31.93 -13.69
N SER A 471 -7.82 -31.01 -13.10
CA SER A 471 -7.31 -30.06 -12.11
C SER A 471 -6.81 -30.78 -10.85
N LEU A 472 -7.59 -31.71 -10.30
CA LEU A 472 -7.18 -32.52 -9.15
C LEU A 472 -5.94 -33.36 -9.47
N TYR A 473 -5.85 -33.94 -10.66
CA TYR A 473 -4.67 -34.67 -11.12
C TYR A 473 -3.43 -33.76 -11.22
N ALA A 474 -3.57 -32.54 -11.75
CA ALA A 474 -2.47 -31.58 -11.80
C ALA A 474 -1.96 -31.22 -10.39
N THR A 475 -2.86 -30.90 -9.46
CA THR A 475 -2.54 -30.66 -8.05
C THR A 475 -1.87 -31.85 -7.38
N PHE A 476 -2.38 -33.06 -7.61
CA PHE A 476 -1.82 -34.30 -7.04
C PHE A 476 -0.44 -34.64 -7.63
N LYS A 477 -0.24 -34.40 -8.94
CA LYS A 477 1.06 -34.55 -9.59
C LYS A 477 2.08 -33.60 -8.94
N GLN A 478 1.73 -32.33 -8.77
CA GLN A 478 2.61 -31.36 -8.11
C GLN A 478 3.00 -31.84 -6.70
N TYR A 479 2.02 -32.24 -5.88
CA TYR A 479 2.25 -32.77 -4.53
C TYR A 479 3.21 -33.98 -4.46
N PHE A 480 3.18 -34.90 -5.44
CA PHE A 480 4.01 -36.12 -5.39
C PHE A 480 5.44 -35.95 -5.93
N PHE A 481 5.72 -34.90 -6.71
CA PHE A 481 7.00 -34.73 -7.39
C PHE A 481 7.77 -33.47 -6.95
N ASP A 482 7.10 -32.45 -6.42
CA ASP A 482 7.76 -31.26 -5.89
C ASP A 482 8.41 -31.57 -4.53
N LYS A 483 9.73 -31.73 -4.52
CA LYS A 483 10.52 -31.54 -3.29
C LYS A 483 10.86 -30.07 -3.15
N THR A 484 10.77 -29.56 -1.93
CA THR A 484 11.16 -28.20 -1.57
C THR A 484 11.82 -28.24 -0.19
N GLU A 485 13.00 -27.65 -0.09
CA GLU A 485 13.74 -27.48 1.15
C GLU A 485 14.18 -26.00 1.22
N TYR A 486 13.83 -25.31 2.29
CA TYR A 486 14.39 -23.98 2.58
C TYR A 486 15.45 -24.14 3.65
N ALA A 487 16.64 -23.58 3.43
CA ALA A 487 17.72 -23.60 4.40
C ALA A 487 18.27 -22.20 4.61
N MET A 488 18.46 -21.80 5.87
CA MET A 488 19.16 -20.58 6.21
C MET A 488 20.58 -20.93 6.65
N THR A 489 21.57 -20.29 6.03
CA THR A 489 22.97 -20.34 6.46
C THR A 489 23.35 -19.03 7.15
N ASP A 490 24.57 -18.97 7.67
CA ASP A 490 25.16 -17.74 8.21
C ASP A 490 25.51 -16.69 7.14
N ASP A 491 25.48 -17.06 5.85
CA ASP A 491 25.74 -16.16 4.70
C ASP A 491 24.50 -15.89 3.83
N ARG A 492 23.59 -16.86 3.66
CA ARG A 492 22.43 -16.74 2.76
C ARG A 492 21.23 -17.62 3.13
N LEU A 493 20.05 -17.15 2.76
CA LEU A 493 18.83 -17.95 2.67
C LEU A 493 18.81 -18.68 1.31
N ILE A 494 18.45 -19.97 1.30
CA ILE A 494 18.42 -20.84 0.13
C ILE A 494 17.03 -21.44 -0.04
N ASP A 495 16.41 -21.26 -1.22
CA ASP A 495 15.27 -22.05 -1.69
C ASP A 495 15.78 -23.09 -2.69
N TYR A 496 15.52 -24.35 -2.38
CA TYR A 496 15.86 -25.47 -3.22
C TYR A 496 14.60 -26.26 -3.57
N SER A 497 14.09 -26.07 -4.78
CA SER A 497 12.78 -26.57 -5.18
C SER A 497 12.76 -27.16 -6.59
N GLY A 498 11.84 -28.10 -6.85
CA GLY A 498 11.50 -28.51 -8.21
C GLY A 498 10.99 -29.95 -8.39
N ALA A 499 10.35 -30.18 -9.55
CA ALA A 499 9.61 -31.40 -9.86
C ALA A 499 10.27 -32.32 -10.91
N PHE A 500 10.87 -31.72 -11.94
CA PHE A 500 11.48 -32.42 -13.10
C PHE A 500 12.86 -31.85 -13.48
N GLY A 501 13.43 -31.10 -12.55
CA GLY A 501 14.61 -30.27 -12.61
C GLY A 501 14.62 -29.46 -11.32
N ARG A 502 15.80 -29.15 -10.78
CA ARG A 502 15.91 -28.44 -9.50
C ARG A 502 16.45 -27.05 -9.75
N GLU A 503 15.80 -26.08 -9.13
CA GLU A 503 16.21 -24.69 -9.10
C GLU A 503 16.77 -24.43 -7.70
N LEU A 504 17.91 -23.75 -7.65
CA LEU A 504 18.49 -23.24 -6.43
C LEU A 504 18.50 -21.72 -6.56
N SER A 505 17.67 -21.08 -5.75
CA SER A 505 17.70 -19.64 -5.55
C SER A 505 18.31 -19.34 -4.19
N SER A 506 19.07 -18.26 -4.08
CA SER A 506 19.66 -17.86 -2.80
C SER A 506 19.78 -16.36 -2.66
N VAL A 507 19.43 -15.84 -1.49
CA VAL A 507 19.52 -14.43 -1.12
C VAL A 507 20.55 -14.28 0.00
N PRO A 508 21.60 -13.45 -0.16
CA PRO A 508 22.53 -13.16 0.93
C PRO A 508 21.82 -12.57 2.15
N VAL A 509 22.23 -12.95 3.35
CA VAL A 509 21.67 -12.46 4.62
C VAL A 509 21.82 -10.95 4.75
N GLU A 510 22.92 -10.38 4.26
CA GLU A 510 23.12 -8.93 4.19
C GLU A 510 22.12 -8.20 3.27
N GLY A 511 21.44 -8.94 2.39
CA GLY A 511 20.38 -8.44 1.52
C GLY A 511 18.98 -8.51 2.13
N ILE A 512 18.76 -9.27 3.21
CA ILE A 512 17.44 -9.45 3.83
C ILE A 512 17.08 -8.20 4.65
N GLN A 513 16.01 -7.51 4.27
CA GLN A 513 15.52 -6.31 4.95
C GLN A 513 14.49 -6.63 6.02
N ASP A 514 13.50 -7.46 5.68
CA ASP A 514 12.50 -7.97 6.62
C ASP A 514 11.94 -9.34 6.18
N ALA A 515 11.14 -9.95 7.05
CA ALA A 515 10.41 -11.17 6.73
C ALA A 515 8.96 -11.06 7.22
N GLU A 516 8.03 -10.99 6.27
CA GLU A 516 6.58 -11.03 6.51
C GLU A 516 6.08 -12.46 6.57
N TYR A 517 4.91 -12.70 7.16
CA TYR A 517 4.27 -14.00 7.03
C TYR A 517 2.75 -13.91 6.85
N SER A 518 2.22 -14.86 6.09
CA SER A 518 0.78 -15.03 5.89
C SER A 518 0.34 -16.47 6.09
N THR A 519 -0.83 -16.65 6.68
CA THR A 519 -1.47 -17.96 6.83
C THR A 519 -2.89 -17.82 6.29
N THR A 520 -3.37 -18.82 5.54
CA THR A 520 -4.81 -18.96 5.27
C THR A 520 -5.52 -19.70 6.42
N PHE A 521 -6.85 -19.67 6.45
CA PHE A 521 -7.67 -20.36 7.46
C PHE A 521 -7.36 -21.87 7.53
N ILE A 522 -7.02 -22.48 6.40
CA ILE A 522 -6.60 -23.87 6.35
C ILE A 522 -5.22 -24.01 7.00
N GLU A 523 -4.23 -23.24 6.57
CA GLU A 523 -2.85 -23.32 7.07
C GLU A 523 -2.75 -23.00 8.57
N GLN A 524 -3.51 -22.00 9.05
CA GLN A 524 -3.68 -21.70 10.47
C GLN A 524 -4.19 -22.91 11.28
N ARG A 525 -5.06 -23.75 10.69
CA ARG A 525 -5.55 -24.98 11.34
C ARG A 525 -4.49 -26.07 11.43
N PHE A 526 -3.47 -26.05 10.56
CA PHE A 526 -2.33 -26.98 10.59
C PHE A 526 -1.09 -26.39 11.26
N GLY A 527 -1.07 -25.10 11.62
CA GLY A 527 0.08 -24.45 12.25
C GLY A 527 1.18 -24.03 11.28
N VAL A 528 0.84 -23.90 9.99
CA VAL A 528 1.78 -23.55 8.92
C VAL A 528 1.40 -22.24 8.24
N GLY A 529 2.25 -21.73 7.34
CA GLY A 529 1.96 -20.59 6.47
C GLY A 529 3.06 -20.29 5.47
N ASP A 530 2.89 -19.24 4.70
CA ASP A 530 3.94 -18.71 3.84
C ASP A 530 4.73 -17.62 4.58
N VAL A 531 6.04 -17.57 4.40
CA VAL A 531 6.92 -16.48 4.85
C VAL A 531 7.49 -15.81 3.60
N THR A 532 7.33 -14.50 3.47
CA THR A 532 7.94 -13.72 2.38
C THR A 532 9.13 -12.98 2.97
N VAL A 533 10.31 -13.16 2.36
CA VAL A 533 11.54 -12.48 2.76
C VAL A 533 11.82 -11.39 1.76
N ASP A 534 11.76 -10.15 2.24
CA ASP A 534 11.96 -8.95 1.44
C ASP A 534 13.43 -8.54 1.45
N VAL A 535 13.89 -8.09 0.28
CA VAL A 535 15.31 -8.06 -0.06
C VAL A 535 15.71 -6.75 -0.72
N HIS A 536 16.88 -6.25 -0.35
CA HIS A 536 17.38 -4.99 -0.86
C HIS A 536 17.76 -5.07 -2.34
N ARG A 537 17.71 -3.91 -3.01
CA ARG A 537 17.79 -3.75 -4.47
C ARG A 537 18.86 -4.63 -5.12
N GLY A 538 18.41 -5.52 -6.01
CA GLY A 538 19.26 -6.36 -6.85
C GLY A 538 18.95 -7.85 -6.75
N TYR A 539 18.15 -8.25 -5.76
CA TYR A 539 17.62 -9.60 -5.59
C TYR A 539 16.09 -9.58 -5.76
N ASP A 540 15.51 -10.72 -6.13
CA ASP A 540 14.07 -10.94 -6.14
C ASP A 540 13.61 -11.44 -4.75
N PRO A 541 12.44 -11.01 -4.23
CA PRO A 541 11.94 -11.45 -2.93
C PRO A 541 11.67 -12.95 -2.91
N MET A 542 11.94 -13.60 -1.78
CA MET A 542 11.89 -15.06 -1.65
C MET A 542 10.68 -15.51 -0.82
N SER A 543 9.83 -16.37 -1.38
CA SER A 543 8.64 -16.88 -0.70
C SER A 543 8.80 -18.33 -0.22
N LEU A 544 8.95 -18.52 1.09
CA LEU A 544 8.95 -19.83 1.72
C LEU A 544 7.50 -20.27 1.92
N ASN A 545 7.00 -21.13 1.04
CA ASN A 545 5.61 -21.56 1.03
C ASN A 545 5.33 -22.73 1.99
N ALA A 546 4.27 -22.64 2.80
CA ALA A 546 3.77 -23.65 3.76
C ALA A 546 4.78 -24.17 4.82
N VAL A 547 5.59 -23.26 5.34
CA VAL A 547 6.51 -23.38 6.47
C VAL A 547 5.77 -23.68 7.78
N ALA A 548 6.27 -24.63 8.58
CA ALA A 548 5.77 -24.88 9.93
C ALA A 548 6.16 -23.76 10.90
N ASN A 549 5.22 -23.30 11.74
CA ASN A 549 5.39 -22.15 12.63
C ASN A 549 5.99 -20.91 11.91
N PRO A 550 5.29 -20.36 10.89
CA PRO A 550 5.85 -19.30 10.04
C PRO A 550 6.23 -18.03 10.82
N ALA A 551 5.55 -17.77 11.95
CA ALA A 551 5.86 -16.68 12.86
C ALA A 551 7.20 -16.85 13.61
N ALA A 552 7.69 -18.08 13.81
CA ALA A 552 9.04 -18.29 14.34
C ALA A 552 10.10 -18.06 13.25
N VAL A 553 9.89 -18.63 12.06
CA VAL A 553 10.82 -18.49 10.93
C VAL A 553 10.95 -17.03 10.47
N ALA A 554 9.85 -16.27 10.38
CA ALA A 554 9.88 -14.84 10.06
C ALA A 554 10.62 -13.98 11.10
N ARG A 555 10.66 -14.41 12.37
CA ARG A 555 11.44 -13.73 13.42
C ARG A 555 12.93 -14.09 13.40
N GLU A 556 13.31 -15.16 12.73
CA GLU A 556 14.68 -15.67 12.73
C GLU A 556 15.56 -14.95 11.70
N ARG A 557 16.01 -13.74 12.06
CA ARG A 557 17.12 -13.09 11.37
C ARG A 557 18.44 -13.75 11.78
N PRO A 558 19.34 -14.10 10.84
CA PRO A 558 20.61 -14.70 11.20
C PRO A 558 21.49 -13.70 11.93
N LEU A 559 22.01 -14.12 13.08
CA LEU A 559 23.08 -13.41 13.76
C LEU A 559 24.30 -13.44 12.84
N PRO A 560 24.87 -12.30 12.39
CA PRO A 560 26.13 -12.31 11.65
C PRO A 560 27.19 -12.92 12.57
N VAL A 561 27.62 -14.13 12.23
CA VAL A 561 28.59 -14.89 13.04
C VAL A 561 29.86 -14.05 13.11
N ARG A 562 30.10 -13.43 14.28
CA ARG A 562 31.30 -12.63 14.51
C ARG A 562 32.51 -13.52 14.27
N THR A 563 33.11 -13.37 13.09
CA THR A 563 34.26 -14.16 12.67
C THR A 563 35.30 -14.06 13.78
N PRO A 564 35.68 -15.18 14.44
CA PRO A 564 36.48 -15.10 15.66
C PRO A 564 37.75 -14.31 15.35
N PRO A 565 38.03 -13.21 16.08
CA PRO A 565 38.90 -12.15 15.63
C PRO A 565 40.23 -12.74 15.18
N GLN A 566 40.51 -12.64 13.87
CA GLN A 566 41.57 -13.41 13.20
C GLN A 566 42.84 -13.31 14.03
N ARG A 567 43.21 -14.43 14.70
CA ARG A 567 44.32 -14.46 15.67
C ARG A 567 45.51 -13.74 15.03
N PRO A 568 45.97 -12.61 15.61
CA PRO A 568 46.82 -11.67 14.89
C PRO A 568 48.02 -12.42 14.34
N ARG A 569 48.07 -12.56 13.00
CA ARG A 569 49.05 -13.39 12.28
C ARG A 569 50.43 -13.08 12.84
N ARG A 570 50.97 -14.01 13.63
CA ARG A 570 52.15 -13.84 14.48
C ARG A 570 53.30 -13.38 13.59
N ARG A 571 53.54 -12.06 13.55
CA ARG A 571 54.48 -11.44 12.60
C ARG A 571 55.84 -12.13 12.75
N ALA A 572 56.25 -12.88 11.73
CA ALA A 572 57.59 -13.42 11.66
C ALA A 572 58.59 -12.26 11.80
N PRO A 573 59.68 -12.41 12.58
CA PRO A 573 60.60 -11.31 12.86
C PRO A 573 61.24 -10.81 11.56
N ARG A 574 60.82 -9.62 11.14
CA ARG A 574 61.22 -8.96 9.91
C ARG A 574 62.69 -8.55 10.03
N ARG A 575 63.61 -9.39 9.54
CA ARG A 575 65.05 -9.12 9.53
C ARG A 575 65.33 -7.73 8.94
N HIS A 576 66.06 -6.90 9.68
CA HIS A 576 66.63 -5.67 9.15
C HIS A 576 67.46 -5.98 7.90
N ARG A 577 67.13 -5.32 6.78
CA ARG A 577 68.02 -5.21 5.63
C ARG A 577 68.29 -3.74 5.38
N THR A 578 69.57 -3.41 5.25
CA THR A 578 70.12 -2.06 5.32
C THR A 578 69.82 -1.20 4.10
N SER A 579 69.79 0.10 4.35
CA SER A 579 69.66 1.17 3.34
C SER A 579 70.67 1.01 2.19
N ARG A 580 70.20 1.18 0.95
CA ARG A 580 71.07 1.54 -0.17
C ARG A 580 70.40 2.56 -1.11
N ARG A 581 70.79 3.81 -0.87
CA ARG A 581 70.60 5.02 -1.67
C ARG A 581 70.90 4.79 -3.16
N HIS A 582 70.03 5.22 -4.08
CA HIS A 582 70.40 5.55 -5.46
C HIS A 582 69.52 6.66 -6.06
N THR A 583 70.12 7.40 -6.99
CA THR A 583 69.66 8.65 -7.63
C THR A 583 68.69 8.43 -8.80
N PRO A 584 67.97 9.48 -9.26
CA PRO A 584 67.08 9.39 -10.42
C PRO A 584 67.86 9.42 -11.74
N GLY A 585 67.41 8.65 -12.72
CA GLY A 585 67.99 8.59 -14.07
C GLY A 585 66.92 8.46 -15.15
N SER A 586 66.97 9.37 -16.13
CA SER A 586 66.12 9.38 -17.32
C SER A 586 66.50 8.27 -18.31
N ALA A 587 65.51 7.65 -18.97
CA ALA A 587 65.63 7.21 -20.37
C ALA A 587 64.27 6.85 -20.99
N ALA A 588 64.19 6.98 -22.32
CA ALA A 588 63.02 6.67 -23.15
C ALA A 588 62.75 5.15 -23.30
N GLY A 589 61.52 4.80 -23.70
CA GLY A 589 61.12 3.42 -23.98
C GLY A 589 59.84 3.32 -24.83
N THR A 590 59.99 3.41 -26.16
CA THR A 590 58.92 3.26 -27.14
C THR A 590 58.49 1.79 -27.29
N VAL A 591 57.22 1.46 -27.06
CA VAL A 591 56.61 0.20 -27.53
C VAL A 591 55.16 0.43 -27.97
N THR A 592 54.86 0.09 -29.22
CA THR A 592 53.51 -0.01 -29.82
C THR A 592 52.82 -1.33 -29.43
N PRO A 593 51.48 -1.39 -29.52
CA PRO A 593 50.94 -2.20 -30.62
C PRO A 593 49.87 -1.48 -31.47
N ARG A 594 49.45 -2.14 -32.55
CA ARG A 594 48.80 -1.58 -33.74
C ARG A 594 47.64 -2.48 -34.17
N SER A 595 46.53 -1.90 -34.69
CA SER A 595 45.44 -2.61 -35.39
C SER A 595 44.53 -3.52 -34.51
N THR A 596 43.25 -3.85 -34.75
CA THR A 596 42.13 -3.42 -35.65
C THR A 596 40.83 -4.12 -35.13
N CYS A 597 39.55 -3.84 -35.45
CA CYS A 597 38.84 -2.82 -36.26
C CYS A 597 37.34 -2.74 -35.77
N GLY A 598 36.48 -1.96 -36.45
CA GLY A 598 35.01 -1.98 -36.29
C GLY A 598 34.48 -0.94 -35.27
N VAL A 599 34.03 0.28 -35.60
CA VAL A 599 33.15 0.79 -36.68
C VAL A 599 31.66 0.48 -36.47
N LEU A 600 30.97 1.37 -35.75
CA LEU A 600 29.58 1.78 -36.05
C LEU A 600 29.29 3.13 -35.35
N SER A 601 29.28 4.22 -36.11
CA SER A 601 28.95 5.57 -35.60
C SER A 601 27.60 6.02 -36.15
N VAL A 602 26.64 6.27 -35.27
CA VAL A 602 25.32 6.81 -35.65
C VAL A 602 25.36 8.35 -35.68
N ARG A 603 24.70 8.92 -36.68
CA ARG A 603 24.85 10.31 -37.14
C ARG A 603 23.55 11.09 -36.95
N ARG A 604 23.50 12.04 -36.00
CA ARG A 604 22.52 13.15 -35.93
C ARG A 604 23.29 14.41 -35.53
N VAL A 605 23.60 15.31 -36.47
CA VAL A 605 22.73 16.38 -37.01
C VAL A 605 22.35 17.38 -35.91
N ALA A 606 23.06 18.50 -35.90
CA ALA A 606 22.72 19.72 -35.16
C ALA A 606 22.13 20.77 -36.11
N PRO A 607 21.17 21.61 -35.68
CA PRO A 607 20.81 22.82 -36.38
C PRO A 607 21.65 24.01 -35.89
N ASN A 608 22.14 24.78 -36.85
CA ASN A 608 22.93 25.99 -36.69
C ASN A 608 21.97 27.20 -36.67
N SER A 609 22.06 28.10 -35.70
CA SER A 609 21.47 29.44 -35.83
C SER A 609 22.38 30.52 -35.23
N ARG A 610 22.57 31.58 -36.01
CA ARG A 610 23.45 32.71 -35.69
C ARG A 610 22.62 33.86 -35.15
N GLY A 611 23.02 34.45 -34.02
CA GLY A 611 22.46 35.69 -33.50
C GLY A 611 23.57 36.55 -32.88
N ARG A 612 24.06 37.56 -33.62
CA ARG A 612 25.23 38.37 -33.24
C ARG A 612 24.81 39.83 -33.07
N VAL A 613 24.67 40.30 -31.83
CA VAL A 613 24.58 41.74 -31.51
C VAL A 613 25.56 42.06 -30.36
N ARG A 614 26.10 43.28 -30.37
CA ARG A 614 27.31 43.71 -29.68
C ARG A 614 27.09 45.10 -29.08
N ALA A 615 27.16 45.24 -27.76
CA ALA A 615 27.53 46.49 -27.06
C ALA A 615 27.54 46.30 -25.53
N GLY A 616 28.67 46.60 -24.87
CA GLY A 616 28.66 47.25 -23.54
C GLY A 616 28.68 48.79 -23.75
N PRO A 617 29.01 49.64 -22.73
CA PRO A 617 29.87 49.33 -21.58
C PRO A 617 29.44 50.04 -20.25
N ALA A 618 30.41 50.19 -19.33
CA ALA A 618 30.41 50.93 -18.04
C ALA A 618 29.67 50.22 -16.88
N VAL A 619 30.29 49.87 -15.74
CA VAL A 619 31.22 50.60 -14.83
C VAL A 619 30.55 51.80 -14.15
N GLY A 620 30.21 51.63 -12.86
CA GLY A 620 29.61 52.65 -12.02
C GLY A 620 29.75 52.30 -10.53
N THR A 621 30.88 52.67 -9.93
CA THR A 621 31.16 52.55 -8.50
C THR A 621 30.48 53.70 -7.74
N ALA A 622 29.58 53.42 -6.79
CA ALA A 622 29.18 54.38 -5.74
C ALA A 622 28.43 53.72 -4.57
N ALA A 623 29.07 53.74 -3.39
CA ALA A 623 28.40 53.98 -2.10
C ALA A 623 28.84 55.42 -1.69
N PRO A 624 28.04 56.22 -0.95
CA PRO A 624 27.67 55.87 0.43
C PRO A 624 26.28 56.32 0.95
N GLY A 625 25.83 55.61 1.99
CA GLY A 625 25.17 56.11 3.21
C GLY A 625 24.10 57.22 3.18
N SER A 626 22.91 56.88 3.70
CA SER A 626 22.13 57.76 4.57
C SER A 626 21.13 56.99 5.43
N THR A 627 21.27 57.06 6.76
CA THR A 627 20.20 56.79 7.73
C THR A 627 19.05 57.77 7.51
N PRO A 628 17.80 57.44 7.88
CA PRO A 628 17.25 58.17 9.03
C PRO A 628 16.24 57.42 9.92
N ALA A 629 16.01 58.03 11.08
CA ALA A 629 14.73 58.10 11.81
C ALA A 629 14.12 56.81 12.40
N THR A 630 14.53 56.57 13.65
CA THR A 630 13.66 56.09 14.73
C THR A 630 12.27 56.76 14.71
N ALA A 631 11.20 55.97 14.73
CA ALA A 631 9.84 56.44 14.99
C ALA A 631 9.16 55.53 16.02
N SER A 632 9.09 55.99 17.27
CA SER A 632 8.44 55.28 18.37
C SER A 632 6.91 55.34 18.22
N VAL A 633 6.25 54.18 18.10
CA VAL A 633 4.79 54.09 18.23
C VAL A 633 4.44 53.36 19.53
N VAL A 634 3.95 54.13 20.49
CA VAL A 634 3.36 53.62 21.74
C VAL A 634 1.90 53.28 21.48
N THR A 635 1.50 52.01 21.67
CA THR A 635 0.09 51.62 21.68
C THR A 635 -0.24 50.66 22.83
N ALA A 636 -0.84 51.25 23.87
CA ALA A 636 -1.78 50.66 24.83
C ALA A 636 -1.77 49.14 25.11
N VAL A 637 -1.17 48.76 26.26
CA VAL A 637 -1.47 47.49 26.94
C VAL A 637 -2.93 47.47 27.41
N ARG A 638 -3.78 46.66 26.77
CA ARG A 638 -5.18 46.47 27.19
C ARG A 638 -5.28 45.35 28.23
N LYS A 639 -5.36 45.75 29.50
CA LYS A 639 -5.49 44.88 30.68
C LYS A 639 -6.83 44.15 30.70
N ILE A 640 -6.82 42.82 30.58
CA ILE A 640 -8.00 41.95 30.79
C ILE A 640 -7.93 41.36 32.21
N PRO A 641 -9.02 41.38 33.00
CA PRO A 641 -8.98 40.99 34.41
C PRO A 641 -9.17 39.47 34.63
N HIS A 642 -8.39 38.90 35.56
CA HIS A 642 -8.69 37.60 36.17
C HIS A 642 -9.99 37.66 36.98
N PRO A 643 -10.84 36.62 36.92
CA PRO A 643 -11.74 36.24 38.00
C PRO A 643 -11.04 35.25 38.95
N GLY A 644 -10.89 35.63 40.21
CA GLY A 644 -10.44 34.74 41.29
C GLY A 644 -11.54 33.78 41.77
N PRO A 645 -11.20 32.81 42.63
CA PRO A 645 -12.06 31.68 42.96
C PRO A 645 -13.19 32.05 43.95
N ARG A 646 -14.29 31.30 43.89
CA ARG A 646 -15.29 31.23 44.96
C ARG A 646 -15.57 29.78 45.34
N ALA A 647 -15.28 29.45 46.60
CA ALA A 647 -15.80 28.27 47.27
C ALA A 647 -17.15 28.61 47.94
N SER A 648 -18.11 27.69 47.91
CA SER A 648 -19.20 27.56 48.89
C SER A 648 -19.84 26.18 48.80
N GLU A 649 -20.07 25.56 49.95
CA GLU A 649 -20.51 24.19 50.18
C GLU A 649 -21.98 23.90 49.82
N SER A 650 -22.27 22.63 49.48
CA SER A 650 -23.39 21.84 50.02
C SER A 650 -23.30 20.41 49.46
N VAL A 651 -22.80 19.41 50.19
CA VAL A 651 -23.52 18.64 51.22
C VAL A 651 -24.83 18.00 50.71
N LEU A 652 -24.74 16.75 50.25
CA LEU A 652 -25.78 15.75 50.54
C LEU A 652 -25.20 14.33 50.51
N SER A 653 -25.52 13.58 51.55
CA SER A 653 -24.98 12.29 51.92
C SER A 653 -25.53 11.12 51.09
N ARG A 654 -24.67 10.13 50.81
CA ARG A 654 -25.10 8.73 50.66
C ARG A 654 -24.18 7.78 51.41
N THR A 655 -24.81 6.78 52.02
CA THR A 655 -24.27 6.02 53.15
C THR A 655 -23.38 4.86 52.70
N ARG A 656 -22.27 4.62 53.42
CA ARG A 656 -21.47 3.40 53.29
C ARG A 656 -22.25 2.18 53.78
N GLN A 657 -22.14 1.06 53.07
CA GLN A 657 -22.37 -0.27 53.64
C GLN A 657 -21.20 -1.18 53.23
N PRO A 658 -20.39 -1.70 54.17
CA PRO A 658 -19.26 -2.55 53.85
C PRO A 658 -19.67 -4.04 53.92
N GLU A 659 -19.63 -4.74 52.79
CA GLU A 659 -19.77 -6.20 52.79
C GLU A 659 -18.42 -6.86 53.12
N ARG A 660 -18.47 -7.89 53.96
CA ARG A 660 -17.31 -8.54 54.59
C ARG A 660 -17.43 -10.04 54.36
N GLN A 661 -16.26 -10.69 54.16
CA GLN A 661 -16.05 -12.15 54.21
C GLN A 661 -16.67 -12.93 53.03
N ALA A 662 -16.00 -13.93 52.43
CA ALA A 662 -15.16 -14.93 53.10
C ALA A 662 -13.88 -15.31 52.35
N VAL A 663 -12.87 -15.74 53.11
CA VAL A 663 -11.64 -16.39 52.63
C VAL A 663 -11.73 -17.88 52.95
N HIS A 664 -11.53 -18.74 51.96
CA HIS A 664 -11.39 -20.19 52.16
C HIS A 664 -9.91 -20.59 52.16
N PRO A 665 -9.40 -21.32 53.17
CA PRO A 665 -8.09 -21.97 53.12
C PRO A 665 -8.18 -23.36 52.47
N PRO A 666 -7.07 -23.88 51.89
CA PRO A 666 -7.04 -25.22 51.30
C PRO A 666 -6.91 -26.32 52.38
N GLY A 667 -7.75 -27.35 52.28
CA GLY A 667 -7.62 -28.58 53.05
C GLY A 667 -6.78 -29.62 52.31
N ARG A 668 -5.81 -30.23 53.00
CA ARG A 668 -5.16 -31.47 52.55
C ARG A 668 -6.05 -32.67 52.90
N LEU A 669 -6.26 -33.58 51.94
CA LEU A 669 -5.98 -35.02 52.06
C LEU A 669 -6.01 -35.68 50.68
#